data_AF-A0A1I4PHQ4-F1
#
_entry.id   AF-A0A1I4PHQ4-F1
#
_cell.length_a   1.000
_cell.length_b   1.000
_cell.length_c   1.000
_cell.angle_alpha   90.00
_cell.angle_beta   90.00
_cell.angle_gamma   90.00
#
_symmetry.space_group_name_H-M   'P 1'
#
loop_
_entity.id
_entity.type
_entity.pdbx_description
1 polymer ?
#
loop_
_entity_poly.entity_id
_entity_poly.type
_entity_poly.pdbx_seq_one_letter_code
_entity_poly.pdbx_strand_id
1 'polypeptide(L)'
;MDHKKKILSSSKNYKITYYYNEEKPSNKCVIAFGEIDSNMEEVGFGQKLVLELGYDYIYVSQRRRTQYQLLDHHTFYQHVKEIIAGKEVYTYGSSLGAYCAIYYGSFINANILSMSPRIPAHPVIDKLMGSRYKNNGFKHNELDQVPQTTGRISIFYDDDNEIDSYYINYFVKDLYPNAEYFHIKYAGHYTARALLLSDELKKTARDFFANQPIEFKLNQEEILNWHMMRAGIRLEKRQLEHAKENLDVLLDSNRAESGEVMKLVKQYKKKAVQKAENKSKTSTKPSSIIYPSITNDEQQKIKDAVSISFVGDLLLLRDQVFNAWDFEKKEYVFDDMFEYVKKYLASSDFSMGVLEGTFAGDTREYSTDIYEDKMPLHLNFPDSFAHAMKRAGFDFLTTAQNHLLDNGKKGAMRTLDVLDDAGIMHKGSYRNQEEKDTLPIYDIKGLKVAILTYTKRSNRYKNEFFLKEENDHLTSLLVSPTDPHFEEVKQSVKQDFERVKNAKPDCIVVLPHMGKQFTHKPDKFQRTWCDIFVDAGANIILSDHAHAVQPYEWRKHPEDNSDVLILHCPGDFVNSYTKKDGDASALSEIYLNPENGKPFAVSCVPLWAHSYVDRNYRALPIYEVIHNKQIRSTLSTYDYERVKTTHQLITKTMLGEELTIDQIQEKYYLFAKRADGNTKGYVRNCVKPLSLDPKMRAKKIIYLIQNSKSVCFIGDSITEGTKNGGYSWYEPLMENFEGIKVKKFARGQATPYFVKNSQKIADIRANLYIIAVGTNDVRYRDPQKCAMTSNEYIDNLQKIIKKIKAKKKNAKFIFIAPWTTDQYDPTSELSTEERFKMLQEYSKALKSFCDKHEHLYIDPNETISQTFKTRNPKKWLVDHIHPNASDGINLYSKAVIDASPNESLIFLRKAKKKLKQWIK
;
A
#
# COMPACT_ATOMS: atom_id res chain seq x y z
N MET A 1 -40.14 16.23 -36.52
CA MET A 1 -40.86 15.60 -35.40
C MET A 1 -40.43 16.34 -34.15
N ASP A 2 -41.37 16.97 -33.45
CA ASP A 2 -41.09 17.75 -32.23
C ASP A 2 -40.90 16.81 -31.06
N HIS A 3 -39.64 16.43 -30.79
CA HIS A 3 -39.27 15.62 -29.65
C HIS A 3 -39.20 16.50 -28.40
N LYS A 4 -39.88 16.10 -27.33
CA LYS A 4 -39.81 16.73 -26.02
C LYS A 4 -38.60 16.22 -25.23
N LYS A 5 -38.12 17.03 -24.29
CA LYS A 5 -36.99 16.72 -23.40
C LYS A 5 -37.45 16.74 -21.94
N LYS A 6 -37.13 15.70 -21.18
CA LYS A 6 -37.36 15.60 -19.72
C LYS A 6 -36.05 15.22 -19.02
N ILE A 7 -35.71 15.89 -17.93
CA ILE A 7 -34.59 15.49 -17.07
C ILE A 7 -35.13 14.47 -16.06
N LEU A 8 -34.65 13.23 -16.12
CA LEU A 8 -35.04 12.15 -15.20
C LEU A 8 -34.28 12.25 -13.87
N SER A 9 -33.03 12.72 -13.92
CA SER A 9 -32.20 12.93 -12.74
C SER A 9 -31.08 13.92 -13.06
N SER A 10 -30.69 14.75 -12.10
CA SER A 10 -29.56 15.67 -12.20
C SER A 10 -28.90 15.84 -10.84
N SER A 11 -27.64 15.41 -10.72
CA SER A 11 -26.82 15.58 -9.53
C SER A 11 -25.56 16.41 -9.85
N LYS A 12 -24.70 16.63 -8.84
CA LYS A 12 -23.37 17.22 -9.06
C LYS A 12 -22.43 16.34 -9.92
N ASN A 13 -22.78 15.06 -10.14
CA ASN A 13 -21.90 14.06 -10.74
C ASN A 13 -22.41 13.45 -12.05
N TYR A 14 -23.73 13.39 -12.27
CA TYR A 14 -24.34 12.79 -13.46
C TYR A 14 -25.70 13.41 -13.76
N LYS A 15 -26.13 13.34 -15.02
CA LYS A 15 -27.44 13.80 -15.48
C LYS A 15 -28.02 12.81 -16.48
N ILE A 16 -29.29 12.47 -16.30
CA ILE A 16 -30.03 11.53 -17.13
C ILE A 16 -31.12 12.31 -17.84
N THR A 17 -31.03 12.37 -19.16
CA THR A 17 -31.95 13.14 -20.00
C THR A 17 -32.72 12.23 -20.92
N TYR A 18 -34.05 12.35 -20.93
CA TYR A 18 -34.97 11.59 -21.76
C TYR A 18 -35.55 12.47 -22.87
N TYR A 19 -35.53 11.94 -24.08
CA TYR A 19 -36.09 12.54 -25.28
C TYR A 19 -37.14 11.61 -25.86
N TYR A 20 -38.33 12.15 -26.15
CA TYR A 20 -39.50 11.35 -26.54
C TYR A 20 -40.45 12.14 -27.43
N ASN A 21 -41.34 11.42 -28.12
CA ASN A 21 -42.42 12.01 -28.87
C ASN A 21 -43.75 11.71 -28.15
N GLU A 22 -44.41 12.74 -27.63
CA GLU A 22 -45.66 12.57 -26.87
C GLU A 22 -46.84 12.19 -27.77
N GLU A 23 -46.85 12.66 -29.02
CA GLU A 23 -47.90 12.36 -29.99
C GLU A 23 -47.74 10.97 -30.63
N LYS A 24 -46.51 10.46 -30.67
CA LYS A 24 -46.16 9.13 -31.22
C LYS A 24 -45.23 8.38 -30.27
N PRO A 25 -45.76 7.80 -29.17
CA PRO A 25 -44.96 7.04 -28.22
C PRO A 25 -44.25 5.86 -28.90
N SER A 26 -42.96 5.68 -28.62
CA SER A 26 -42.18 4.56 -29.16
C SER A 26 -42.23 3.34 -28.25
N ASN A 27 -42.33 2.16 -28.85
CA ASN A 27 -42.10 0.89 -28.14
C ASN A 27 -40.61 0.55 -28.01
N LYS A 28 -39.70 1.37 -28.56
CA LYS A 28 -38.25 1.20 -28.45
C LYS A 28 -37.62 2.35 -27.71
N CYS A 29 -36.66 2.05 -26.84
CA CYS A 29 -35.86 3.05 -26.13
C CYS A 29 -34.37 2.76 -26.29
N VAL A 30 -33.61 3.76 -26.74
CA VAL A 30 -32.15 3.67 -26.90
C VAL A 30 -31.46 4.53 -25.84
N ILE A 31 -30.54 3.93 -25.10
CA ILE A 31 -29.75 4.58 -24.05
C ILE A 31 -28.30 4.69 -24.51
N ALA A 32 -27.72 5.88 -24.40
CA ALA A 32 -26.34 6.13 -24.74
C ALA A 32 -25.56 6.76 -23.59
N PHE A 33 -24.26 6.50 -23.59
CA PHE A 33 -23.32 6.98 -22.58
C PHE A 33 -22.21 7.81 -23.23
N GLY A 34 -21.83 8.92 -22.61
CA GLY A 34 -20.69 9.74 -23.03
C GLY A 34 -19.33 9.08 -22.83
N GLU A 35 -18.33 9.57 -23.57
CA GLU A 35 -16.93 9.14 -23.48
C GLU A 35 -16.24 9.74 -22.23
N ILE A 36 -14.95 9.48 -22.06
CA ILE A 36 -14.19 9.90 -20.87
C ILE A 36 -14.08 11.42 -20.69
N ASP A 37 -14.04 12.16 -21.81
CA ASP A 37 -13.93 13.62 -21.81
C ASP A 37 -15.31 14.32 -21.89
N SER A 38 -16.39 13.53 -21.94
CA SER A 38 -17.75 14.05 -21.97
C SER A 38 -18.09 14.83 -20.70
N ASN A 39 -18.99 15.80 -20.85
CA ASN A 39 -19.47 16.65 -19.77
C ASN A 39 -21.00 16.59 -19.61
N MET A 40 -21.49 17.20 -18.53
CA MET A 40 -22.89 17.13 -18.10
C MET A 40 -23.89 17.74 -19.10
N GLU A 41 -23.45 18.62 -20.00
CA GLU A 41 -24.30 19.32 -20.97
C GLU A 41 -24.32 18.69 -22.36
N GLU A 42 -23.61 17.57 -22.57
CA GLU A 42 -23.68 16.84 -23.82
C GLU A 42 -25.03 16.14 -23.99
N VAL A 43 -25.40 15.89 -25.24
CA VAL A 43 -26.65 15.20 -25.63
C VAL A 43 -26.39 13.82 -26.24
N GLY A 44 -25.12 13.39 -26.30
CA GLY A 44 -24.69 12.08 -26.80
C GLY A 44 -24.56 11.97 -28.32
N PHE A 45 -23.58 11.17 -28.76
CA PHE A 45 -23.39 10.88 -30.18
C PHE A 45 -24.51 9.95 -30.67
N GLY A 46 -25.14 10.23 -31.82
CA GLY A 46 -26.18 9.37 -32.41
C GLY A 46 -27.63 9.74 -32.04
N GLN A 47 -27.87 10.71 -31.14
CA GLN A 47 -29.21 11.20 -30.79
C GLN A 47 -30.08 11.49 -32.02
N LYS A 48 -29.57 12.30 -32.97
CA LYS A 48 -30.32 12.68 -34.17
C LYS A 48 -30.79 11.47 -34.97
N LEU A 49 -29.95 10.43 -35.10
CA LEU A 49 -30.31 9.21 -35.79
C LEU A 49 -31.44 8.46 -35.07
N VAL A 50 -31.35 8.31 -33.75
CA VAL A 50 -32.37 7.61 -32.94
C VAL A 50 -33.72 8.31 -33.04
N LEU A 51 -33.73 9.63 -32.92
CA LEU A 51 -34.95 10.44 -33.03
C LEU A 51 -35.52 10.45 -34.47
N GLU A 52 -34.67 10.42 -35.51
CA GLU A 52 -35.10 10.25 -36.91
C GLU A 52 -35.77 8.89 -37.15
N LEU A 53 -35.36 7.85 -36.42
CA LEU A 53 -35.98 6.52 -36.47
C LEU A 53 -37.30 6.44 -35.68
N GLY A 54 -37.69 7.50 -34.97
CA GLY A 54 -38.91 7.53 -34.15
C GLY A 54 -38.78 6.75 -32.83
N TYR A 55 -37.56 6.57 -32.33
CA TYR A 55 -37.31 5.89 -31.06
C TYR A 55 -37.13 6.87 -29.91
N ASP A 56 -37.49 6.42 -28.71
CA ASP A 56 -37.18 7.15 -27.50
C ASP A 56 -35.66 7.11 -27.24
N TYR A 57 -35.12 8.18 -26.67
CA TYR A 57 -33.68 8.29 -26.41
C TYR A 57 -33.38 8.77 -25.00
N ILE A 58 -32.52 8.03 -24.29
CA ILE A 58 -31.96 8.44 -23.00
C ILE A 58 -30.47 8.69 -23.17
N TYR A 59 -30.00 9.86 -22.75
CA TYR A 59 -28.59 10.14 -22.62
C TYR A 59 -28.19 10.24 -21.16
N VAL A 60 -27.16 9.47 -20.79
CA VAL A 60 -26.55 9.50 -19.47
C VAL A 60 -25.23 10.25 -19.59
N SER A 61 -25.16 11.44 -19.00
CA SER A 61 -23.97 12.26 -18.93
C SER A 61 -23.34 12.23 -17.54
N GLN A 62 -22.06 12.57 -17.47
CA GLN A 62 -21.26 12.56 -16.26
C GLN A 62 -20.46 13.85 -16.09
N ARG A 63 -20.06 14.13 -14.85
CA ARG A 63 -19.01 15.10 -14.57
C ARG A 63 -17.70 14.59 -15.18
N ARG A 64 -17.00 15.48 -15.89
CA ARG A 64 -15.74 15.16 -16.58
C ARG A 64 -14.80 14.34 -15.70
N ARG A 65 -14.21 13.29 -16.29
CA ARG A 65 -13.20 12.42 -15.65
C ARG A 65 -13.68 11.66 -14.41
N THR A 66 -14.98 11.56 -14.16
CA THR A 66 -15.51 10.69 -13.09
C THR A 66 -15.69 9.24 -13.53
N GLN A 67 -15.70 8.99 -14.84
CA GLN A 67 -15.80 7.67 -15.46
C GLN A 67 -17.04 6.87 -15.01
N TYR A 68 -18.15 7.57 -14.77
CA TYR A 68 -19.40 7.06 -14.21
C TYR A 68 -19.30 6.44 -12.82
N GLN A 69 -18.13 6.50 -12.16
CA GLN A 69 -17.89 5.85 -10.85
C GLN A 69 -18.74 6.41 -9.69
N LEU A 70 -19.54 7.45 -9.96
CA LEU A 70 -20.42 8.10 -8.99
C LEU A 70 -21.91 7.91 -9.36
N LEU A 71 -22.20 6.91 -10.20
CA LEU A 71 -23.53 6.42 -10.54
C LEU A 71 -23.46 4.89 -10.53
N ASP A 72 -24.16 4.22 -9.63
CA ASP A 72 -24.26 2.77 -9.62
C ASP A 72 -25.46 2.28 -10.45
N HIS A 73 -25.50 0.99 -10.79
CA HIS A 73 -26.54 0.43 -11.65
C HIS A 73 -27.93 0.39 -10.99
N HIS A 74 -28.04 0.31 -9.66
CA HIS A 74 -29.34 0.36 -8.97
C HIS A 74 -29.91 1.77 -9.04
N THR A 75 -29.12 2.77 -8.69
CA THR A 75 -29.51 4.19 -8.80
C THR A 75 -29.89 4.54 -10.23
N PHE A 76 -29.10 4.10 -11.22
CA PHE A 76 -29.44 4.25 -12.63
C PHE A 76 -30.80 3.61 -12.97
N TYR A 77 -31.01 2.36 -12.57
CA TYR A 77 -32.26 1.64 -12.82
C TYR A 77 -33.48 2.34 -12.22
N GLN A 78 -33.39 2.84 -10.98
CA GLN A 78 -34.50 3.56 -10.35
C GLN A 78 -34.97 4.77 -11.16
N HIS A 79 -34.04 5.44 -11.86
CA HIS A 79 -34.37 6.59 -12.69
C HIS A 79 -34.96 6.24 -14.06
N VAL A 80 -34.68 5.04 -14.59
CA VAL A 80 -35.11 4.65 -15.95
C VAL A 80 -36.23 3.62 -15.97
N LYS A 81 -36.46 2.87 -14.88
CA LYS A 81 -37.37 1.70 -14.83
C LYS A 81 -38.78 1.98 -15.37
N GLU A 82 -39.36 3.14 -15.07
CA GLU A 82 -40.70 3.52 -15.52
C GLU A 82 -40.73 3.83 -17.02
N ILE A 83 -39.64 4.39 -17.56
CA ILE A 83 -39.55 4.78 -18.97
C ILE A 83 -39.34 3.55 -19.86
N ILE A 84 -38.56 2.57 -19.38
CA ILE A 84 -38.20 1.38 -20.14
C ILE A 84 -39.20 0.23 -19.96
N ALA A 85 -40.12 0.33 -19.00
CA ALA A 85 -41.14 -0.69 -18.77
C ALA A 85 -41.97 -0.94 -20.05
N GLY A 86 -42.04 -2.20 -20.48
CA GLY A 86 -42.80 -2.61 -21.67
C GLY A 86 -42.18 -2.21 -23.01
N LYS A 87 -40.94 -1.69 -23.04
CA LYS A 87 -40.24 -1.32 -24.27
C LYS A 87 -39.12 -2.29 -24.61
N GLU A 88 -38.78 -2.34 -25.89
CA GLU A 88 -37.53 -2.95 -26.35
C GLU A 88 -36.39 -1.96 -26.11
N VAL A 89 -35.43 -2.36 -25.27
CA VAL A 89 -34.36 -1.47 -24.80
C VAL A 89 -33.05 -1.78 -25.51
N TYR A 90 -32.36 -0.73 -25.93
CA TYR A 90 -31.05 -0.79 -26.55
C TYR A 90 -30.08 0.09 -25.77
N THR A 91 -28.85 -0.37 -25.57
CA THR A 91 -27.75 0.45 -25.05
C THR A 91 -26.60 0.47 -26.04
N TYR A 92 -25.97 1.63 -26.24
CA TYR A 92 -24.77 1.70 -27.07
C TYR A 92 -23.76 2.76 -26.63
N GLY A 93 -22.51 2.58 -27.07
CA GLY A 93 -21.44 3.54 -26.80
C GLY A 93 -20.11 3.15 -27.45
N SER A 94 -19.13 4.05 -27.30
CA SER A 94 -17.72 3.88 -27.68
C SER A 94 -16.82 4.01 -26.45
N SER A 95 -15.70 3.28 -26.40
CA SER A 95 -14.69 3.42 -25.32
C SER A 95 -15.30 3.25 -23.91
N LEU A 96 -15.26 4.28 -23.06
CA LEU A 96 -15.93 4.30 -21.76
C LEU A 96 -17.45 4.12 -21.88
N GLY A 97 -18.07 4.73 -22.90
CA GLY A 97 -19.50 4.58 -23.15
C GLY A 97 -19.86 3.16 -23.58
N ALA A 98 -18.98 2.47 -24.30
CA ALA A 98 -19.13 1.07 -24.69
C ALA A 98 -19.08 0.13 -23.47
N TYR A 99 -18.18 0.39 -22.53
CA TYR A 99 -18.20 -0.29 -21.22
C TYR A 99 -19.52 -0.05 -20.49
N CYS A 100 -19.99 1.20 -20.43
CA CYS A 100 -21.24 1.55 -19.74
C CYS A 100 -22.46 0.89 -20.42
N ALA A 101 -22.46 0.77 -21.75
CA ALA A 101 -23.49 0.04 -22.48
C ALA A 101 -23.57 -1.42 -22.01
N ILE A 102 -22.43 -2.09 -21.83
CA ILE A 102 -22.41 -3.44 -21.25
C ILE A 102 -22.87 -3.41 -19.79
N TYR A 103 -22.23 -2.60 -18.95
CA TYR A 103 -22.46 -2.61 -17.49
C TYR A 103 -23.91 -2.28 -17.10
N TYR A 104 -24.48 -1.19 -17.62
CA TYR A 104 -25.85 -0.79 -17.33
C TYR A 104 -26.87 -1.55 -18.18
N GLY A 105 -26.54 -1.84 -19.44
CA GLY A 105 -27.42 -2.57 -20.36
C GLY A 105 -27.70 -3.98 -19.87
N SER A 106 -26.70 -4.67 -19.32
CA SER A 106 -26.88 -6.00 -18.74
C SER A 106 -27.83 -6.00 -17.55
N PHE A 107 -27.69 -5.02 -16.65
CA PHE A 107 -28.56 -4.88 -15.49
C PHE A 107 -30.04 -4.65 -15.86
N ILE A 108 -30.31 -3.93 -16.95
CA ILE A 108 -31.68 -3.61 -17.40
C ILE A 108 -32.20 -4.55 -18.50
N ASN A 109 -31.48 -5.64 -18.79
CA ASN A 109 -31.82 -6.60 -19.84
C ASN A 109 -31.98 -5.99 -21.26
N ALA A 110 -31.07 -5.11 -21.65
CA ALA A 110 -31.08 -4.46 -22.96
C ALA A 110 -30.34 -5.25 -24.06
N ASN A 111 -30.61 -4.89 -25.31
CA ASN A 111 -29.75 -5.21 -26.46
C ASN A 111 -28.54 -4.26 -26.46
N ILE A 112 -27.31 -4.78 -26.60
CA ILE A 112 -26.06 -4.03 -26.40
C ILE A 112 -25.26 -3.91 -27.70
N LEU A 113 -24.94 -2.67 -28.11
CA LEU A 113 -23.99 -2.37 -29.19
C LEU A 113 -22.76 -1.67 -28.60
N SER A 114 -21.63 -2.36 -28.56
CA SER A 114 -20.43 -1.92 -27.82
C SER A 114 -19.21 -1.79 -28.74
N MET A 115 -18.60 -0.61 -28.80
CA MET A 115 -17.46 -0.33 -29.67
C MET A 115 -16.20 0.00 -28.85
N SER A 116 -15.22 -0.90 -28.85
CA SER A 116 -13.98 -0.84 -28.05
C SER A 116 -14.25 -0.59 -26.56
N PRO A 117 -15.03 -1.46 -25.87
CA PRO A 117 -15.34 -1.26 -24.46
C PRO A 117 -14.08 -1.24 -23.62
N ARG A 118 -13.91 -0.15 -22.87
CA ARG A 118 -12.79 0.04 -21.96
C ARG A 118 -13.19 0.95 -20.83
N ILE A 119 -12.89 0.57 -19.60
CA ILE A 119 -13.03 1.43 -18.43
C ILE A 119 -11.64 1.75 -17.84
N PRO A 120 -11.09 2.95 -18.10
CA PRO A 120 -9.79 3.34 -17.55
C PRO A 120 -9.77 3.37 -16.01
N ALA A 121 -10.93 3.47 -15.35
CA ALA A 121 -11.02 3.43 -13.90
C ALA A 121 -10.72 2.04 -13.32
N HIS A 122 -10.89 0.98 -14.11
CA HIS A 122 -10.74 -0.40 -13.65
C HIS A 122 -9.26 -0.70 -13.31
N PRO A 123 -8.93 -1.33 -12.17
CA PRO A 123 -7.57 -1.39 -11.65
C PRO A 123 -6.56 -2.06 -12.59
N VAL A 124 -7.01 -3.09 -13.32
CA VAL A 124 -6.16 -3.80 -14.29
C VAL A 124 -5.91 -2.93 -15.52
N ILE A 125 -6.93 -2.19 -15.98
CA ILE A 125 -6.86 -1.36 -17.19
C ILE A 125 -6.08 -0.07 -16.92
N ASP A 126 -6.29 0.56 -15.77
CA ASP A 126 -5.54 1.74 -15.32
C ASP A 126 -4.02 1.47 -15.32
N LYS A 127 -3.64 0.29 -14.83
CA LYS A 127 -2.24 -0.16 -14.78
C LYS A 127 -1.65 -0.37 -16.17
N LEU A 128 -2.40 -0.92 -17.12
CA LEU A 128 -1.99 -1.03 -18.52
C LEU A 128 -1.85 0.35 -19.18
N MET A 129 -2.64 1.33 -18.74
CA MET A 129 -2.67 2.67 -19.30
C MET A 129 -1.69 3.68 -18.67
N GLY A 130 -0.97 3.29 -17.62
CA GLY A 130 0.17 4.06 -17.10
C GLY A 130 -0.19 5.43 -16.51
N SER A 131 -1.27 5.55 -15.74
CA SER A 131 -1.75 6.79 -15.07
C SER A 131 -2.21 7.93 -16.00
N ARG A 132 -2.56 7.59 -17.26
CA ARG A 132 -2.97 8.54 -18.31
C ARG A 132 -4.24 9.34 -17.99
N TYR A 133 -5.11 8.80 -17.12
CA TYR A 133 -6.28 9.49 -16.62
C TYR A 133 -6.21 9.53 -15.09
N LYS A 134 -6.49 10.69 -14.48
CA LYS A 134 -6.67 10.78 -13.03
C LYS A 134 -7.90 9.95 -12.68
N ASN A 135 -7.67 8.83 -12.02
CA ASN A 135 -8.70 7.89 -11.61
C ASN A 135 -9.05 8.14 -10.13
N ASN A 136 -10.33 8.31 -9.80
CA ASN A 136 -10.82 8.40 -8.42
C ASN A 136 -11.19 7.02 -7.85
N GLY A 137 -10.64 5.95 -8.46
CA GLY A 137 -10.88 4.56 -8.14
C GLY A 137 -12.07 3.92 -8.85
N PHE A 138 -12.02 2.59 -8.95
CA PHE A 138 -13.11 1.77 -9.46
C PHE A 138 -14.12 1.51 -8.35
N LYS A 139 -15.37 1.92 -8.55
CA LYS A 139 -16.49 1.82 -7.62
C LYS A 139 -17.65 0.99 -8.17
N HIS A 140 -17.63 0.68 -9.47
CA HIS A 140 -18.58 -0.24 -10.06
C HIS A 140 -18.35 -1.65 -9.52
N ASN A 141 -19.40 -2.47 -9.54
CA ASN A 141 -19.23 -3.91 -9.37
C ASN A 141 -18.50 -4.49 -10.59
N GLU A 142 -17.86 -5.64 -10.41
CA GLU A 142 -17.30 -6.38 -11.54
C GLU A 142 -18.42 -6.86 -12.48
N LEU A 143 -18.11 -7.03 -13.76
CA LEU A 143 -19.12 -7.39 -14.76
C LEU A 143 -19.78 -8.76 -14.49
N ASP A 144 -19.08 -9.67 -13.83
CA ASP A 144 -19.58 -11.00 -13.42
C ASP A 144 -20.56 -10.93 -12.24
N GLN A 145 -20.59 -9.80 -11.53
CA GLN A 145 -21.50 -9.50 -10.42
C GLN A 145 -22.76 -8.76 -10.88
N VAL A 146 -22.85 -8.39 -12.15
CA VAL A 146 -24.03 -7.78 -12.76
C VAL A 146 -24.88 -8.90 -13.39
N PRO A 147 -26.22 -8.89 -13.26
CA PRO A 147 -27.09 -9.77 -14.02
C PRO A 147 -26.78 -9.66 -15.53
N GLN A 148 -26.66 -10.81 -16.19
CA GLN A 148 -26.34 -10.86 -17.61
C GLN A 148 -27.63 -10.67 -18.42
N THR A 149 -27.59 -9.82 -19.45
CA THR A 149 -28.75 -9.66 -20.37
C THR A 149 -28.97 -10.93 -21.19
N THR A 150 -30.23 -11.19 -21.53
CA THR A 150 -30.63 -12.16 -22.54
C THR A 150 -30.80 -11.52 -23.93
N GLY A 151 -30.63 -10.21 -24.03
CA GLY A 151 -30.72 -9.45 -25.28
C GLY A 151 -29.54 -9.71 -26.22
N ARG A 152 -29.66 -9.24 -27.47
CA ARG A 152 -28.61 -9.33 -28.47
C ARG A 152 -27.42 -8.47 -28.07
N ILE A 153 -26.20 -8.98 -28.25
CA ILE A 153 -24.95 -8.27 -27.92
C ILE A 153 -24.04 -8.28 -29.14
N SER A 154 -23.63 -7.11 -29.61
CA SER A 154 -22.68 -6.92 -30.71
C SER A 154 -21.49 -6.08 -30.23
N ILE A 155 -20.29 -6.65 -30.25
CA ILE A 155 -19.06 -6.06 -29.73
C ILE A 155 -18.04 -5.89 -30.85
N PHE A 156 -17.57 -4.66 -31.04
CA PHE A 156 -16.55 -4.31 -32.01
C PHE A 156 -15.24 -4.01 -31.30
N TYR A 157 -14.14 -4.63 -31.71
CA TYR A 157 -12.80 -4.31 -31.19
C TYR A 157 -11.72 -4.64 -32.21
N ASP A 158 -10.52 -4.08 -32.00
CA ASP A 158 -9.32 -4.48 -32.74
C ASP A 158 -8.55 -5.49 -31.88
N ASP A 159 -8.37 -6.72 -32.37
CA ASP A 159 -7.71 -7.81 -31.67
C ASP A 159 -6.20 -7.62 -31.54
N ASP A 160 -5.60 -6.80 -32.42
CA ASP A 160 -4.21 -6.38 -32.35
C ASP A 160 -4.00 -5.26 -31.30
N ASN A 161 -5.08 -4.62 -30.81
CA ASN A 161 -4.97 -3.67 -29.71
C ASN A 161 -4.85 -4.38 -28.36
N GLU A 162 -3.64 -4.42 -27.78
CA GLU A 162 -3.33 -5.15 -26.54
C GLU A 162 -4.34 -4.89 -25.40
N ILE A 163 -4.74 -3.64 -25.16
CA ILE A 163 -5.61 -3.28 -24.03
C ILE A 163 -7.06 -3.66 -24.29
N ASP A 164 -7.60 -3.40 -25.49
CA ASP A 164 -8.98 -3.79 -25.81
C ASP A 164 -9.10 -5.31 -25.92
N SER A 165 -8.15 -5.97 -26.57
CA SER A 165 -8.08 -7.43 -26.67
C SER A 165 -7.99 -8.07 -25.28
N TYR A 166 -7.17 -7.53 -24.38
CA TYR A 166 -7.13 -7.97 -22.99
C TYR A 166 -8.48 -7.77 -22.29
N TYR A 167 -9.09 -6.58 -22.44
CA TYR A 167 -10.36 -6.29 -21.78
C TYR A 167 -11.48 -7.22 -22.23
N ILE A 168 -11.62 -7.42 -23.54
CA ILE A 168 -12.62 -8.31 -24.13
C ILE A 168 -12.40 -9.75 -23.69
N ASN A 169 -11.20 -10.28 -23.88
CA ASN A 169 -10.93 -11.69 -23.61
C ASN A 169 -11.04 -12.04 -22.12
N TYR A 170 -10.76 -11.09 -21.22
CA TYR A 170 -10.72 -11.37 -19.77
C TYR A 170 -11.99 -10.96 -19.01
N PHE A 171 -12.67 -9.87 -19.40
CA PHE A 171 -13.83 -9.36 -18.66
C PHE A 171 -15.16 -9.58 -19.37
N VAL A 172 -15.16 -9.88 -20.67
CA VAL A 172 -16.39 -9.89 -21.47
C VAL A 172 -16.67 -11.28 -22.05
N LYS A 173 -15.68 -11.91 -22.66
CA LYS A 173 -15.89 -13.12 -23.48
C LYS A 173 -16.43 -14.32 -22.71
N ASP A 174 -15.97 -14.52 -21.49
CA ASP A 174 -16.44 -15.61 -20.62
C ASP A 174 -17.88 -15.39 -20.14
N LEU A 175 -18.29 -14.13 -19.97
CA LEU A 175 -19.65 -13.76 -19.54
C LEU A 175 -20.64 -13.78 -20.70
N TYR A 176 -20.18 -13.42 -21.90
CA TYR A 176 -21.00 -13.34 -23.11
C TYR A 176 -20.40 -14.19 -24.25
N PRO A 177 -20.34 -15.52 -24.10
CA PRO A 177 -19.72 -16.39 -25.10
C PRO A 177 -20.47 -16.40 -26.43
N ASN A 178 -21.77 -16.08 -26.41
CA ASN A 178 -22.65 -16.05 -27.58
C ASN A 178 -22.85 -14.65 -28.18
N ALA A 179 -22.11 -13.64 -27.71
CA ALA A 179 -22.16 -12.31 -28.33
C ALA A 179 -21.55 -12.33 -29.75
N GLU A 180 -21.99 -11.41 -30.60
CA GLU A 180 -21.42 -11.19 -31.92
C GLU A 180 -20.13 -10.37 -31.79
N TYR A 181 -18.98 -10.97 -32.10
CA TYR A 181 -17.68 -10.29 -32.03
C TYR A 181 -17.21 -9.87 -33.43
N PHE A 182 -17.10 -8.57 -33.66
CA PHE A 182 -16.65 -7.96 -34.91
C PHE A 182 -15.23 -7.42 -34.77
N HIS A 183 -14.31 -8.01 -35.51
CA HIS A 183 -12.89 -7.65 -35.51
C HIS A 183 -12.64 -6.55 -36.55
N ILE A 184 -12.32 -5.33 -36.09
CA ILE A 184 -12.00 -4.20 -36.96
C ILE A 184 -10.49 -3.99 -36.99
N LYS A 185 -9.81 -4.74 -37.87
CA LYS A 185 -8.36 -4.66 -38.01
C LYS A 185 -7.89 -3.23 -38.34
N TYR A 186 -6.80 -2.81 -37.69
CA TYR A 186 -6.18 -1.49 -37.81
C TYR A 186 -7.02 -0.31 -37.30
N ALA A 187 -8.10 -0.56 -36.57
CA ALA A 187 -8.83 0.53 -35.90
C ALA A 187 -8.15 0.98 -34.60
N GLY A 188 -7.26 0.15 -34.03
CA GLY A 188 -6.79 0.28 -32.67
C GLY A 188 -7.96 0.43 -31.70
N HIS A 189 -7.87 1.41 -30.80
CA HIS A 189 -8.96 1.72 -29.86
C HIS A 189 -10.18 2.43 -30.51
N TYR A 190 -10.13 2.80 -31.78
CA TYR A 190 -11.07 3.74 -32.40
C TYR A 190 -12.04 3.05 -33.38
N THR A 191 -12.63 1.92 -33.00
CA THR A 191 -13.55 1.13 -33.84
C THR A 191 -14.76 1.91 -34.36
N ALA A 192 -15.43 2.68 -33.50
CA ALA A 192 -16.53 3.57 -33.93
C ALA A 192 -16.06 4.60 -34.98
N ARG A 193 -14.83 5.10 -34.85
CA ARG A 193 -14.24 6.04 -35.81
C ARG A 193 -13.88 5.35 -37.12
N ALA A 194 -13.40 4.11 -37.08
CA ALA A 194 -13.09 3.33 -38.26
C ALA A 194 -14.34 3.06 -39.12
N LEU A 195 -15.46 2.70 -38.48
CA LEU A 195 -16.76 2.59 -39.15
C LEU A 195 -17.22 3.93 -39.71
N LEU A 196 -17.01 5.04 -39.00
CA LEU A 196 -17.38 6.37 -39.48
C LEU A 196 -16.56 6.80 -40.71
N LEU A 197 -15.25 6.56 -40.70
CA LEU A 197 -14.36 6.82 -41.84
C LEU A 197 -14.68 5.92 -43.03
N SER A 198 -15.36 4.80 -42.82
CA SER A 198 -15.80 3.91 -43.89
C SER A 198 -17.24 4.21 -44.35
N ASP A 199 -17.89 5.23 -43.78
CA ASP A 199 -19.32 5.56 -43.96
C ASP A 199 -20.30 4.44 -43.55
N GLU A 200 -19.85 3.54 -42.67
CA GLU A 200 -20.59 2.34 -42.22
C GLU A 200 -21.24 2.49 -40.85
N LEU A 201 -20.84 3.50 -40.06
CA LEU A 201 -21.30 3.64 -38.66
C LEU A 201 -22.82 3.84 -38.56
N LYS A 202 -23.41 4.68 -39.42
CA LYS A 202 -24.85 4.97 -39.39
C LYS A 202 -25.66 3.73 -39.82
N LYS A 203 -25.18 2.98 -40.82
CA LYS A 203 -25.79 1.74 -41.28
C LYS A 203 -25.73 0.67 -40.18
N THR A 204 -24.55 0.45 -39.59
CA THR A 204 -24.34 -0.51 -38.50
C THR A 204 -25.32 -0.29 -37.34
N ALA A 205 -25.48 0.95 -36.88
CA ALA A 205 -26.42 1.27 -35.80
C ALA A 205 -27.89 1.02 -36.20
N ARG A 206 -28.28 1.35 -37.44
CA ARG A 206 -29.63 1.10 -37.97
C ARG A 206 -29.94 -0.39 -38.04
N ASP A 207 -29.03 -1.17 -38.59
CA ASP A 207 -29.18 -2.62 -38.73
C ASP A 207 -29.32 -3.26 -37.34
N PHE A 208 -28.50 -2.82 -36.37
CA PHE A 208 -28.61 -3.27 -34.98
C PHE A 208 -29.97 -2.94 -34.34
N PHE A 209 -30.44 -1.69 -34.41
CA PHE A 209 -31.73 -1.29 -33.83
C PHE A 209 -32.95 -1.88 -34.56
N ALA A 210 -32.77 -2.35 -35.79
CA ALA A 210 -33.79 -3.08 -36.57
C ALA A 210 -33.68 -4.61 -36.38
N ASN A 211 -32.80 -5.07 -35.48
CA ASN A 211 -32.48 -6.48 -35.25
C ASN A 211 -32.09 -7.24 -36.53
N GLN A 212 -31.41 -6.58 -37.46
CA GLN A 212 -30.89 -7.16 -38.69
C GLN A 212 -29.43 -7.63 -38.52
N PRO A 213 -28.96 -8.59 -39.35
CA PRO A 213 -27.53 -8.91 -39.42
C PRO A 213 -26.69 -7.67 -39.71
N ILE A 214 -25.53 -7.56 -39.06
CA ILE A 214 -24.63 -6.43 -39.29
C ILE A 214 -23.59 -6.82 -40.35
N GLU A 215 -23.58 -6.07 -41.44
CA GLU A 215 -22.58 -6.16 -42.51
C GLU A 215 -22.01 -4.77 -42.81
N PHE A 216 -20.69 -4.69 -42.99
CA PHE A 216 -19.96 -3.45 -43.27
C PHE A 216 -18.73 -3.70 -44.13
N LYS A 217 -18.29 -2.67 -44.88
CA LYS A 217 -17.04 -2.69 -45.65
C LYS A 217 -16.09 -1.59 -45.17
N LEU A 218 -14.92 -1.97 -44.69
CA LEU A 218 -13.93 -1.02 -44.16
C LEU A 218 -13.09 -0.37 -45.26
N ASN A 219 -12.90 0.95 -45.16
CA ASN A 219 -11.90 1.68 -45.94
C ASN A 219 -10.57 1.76 -45.16
N GLN A 220 -9.73 0.72 -45.30
CA GLN A 220 -8.47 0.62 -44.57
C GLN A 220 -7.50 1.78 -44.86
N GLU A 221 -7.48 2.30 -46.09
CA GLU A 221 -6.60 3.42 -46.43
C GLU A 221 -6.98 4.70 -45.66
N GLU A 222 -8.27 4.99 -45.55
CA GLU A 222 -8.75 6.17 -44.83
C GLU A 222 -8.52 6.04 -43.32
N ILE A 223 -8.68 4.83 -42.76
CA ILE A 223 -8.37 4.53 -41.36
C ILE A 223 -6.88 4.78 -41.07
N LEU A 224 -5.97 4.23 -41.88
CA LEU A 224 -4.53 4.41 -41.71
C LEU A 224 -4.10 5.88 -41.93
N ASN A 225 -4.69 6.57 -42.91
CA ASN A 225 -4.46 8.01 -43.11
C ASN A 225 -4.86 8.82 -41.87
N TRP A 226 -5.98 8.48 -41.25
CA TRP A 226 -6.42 9.13 -40.01
C TRP A 226 -5.46 8.87 -38.85
N HIS A 227 -5.00 7.62 -38.64
CA HIS A 227 -4.01 7.31 -37.61
C HIS A 227 -2.70 8.09 -37.80
N MET A 228 -2.22 8.21 -39.04
CA MET A 228 -1.02 8.97 -39.38
C MET A 228 -1.18 10.46 -39.05
N MET A 229 -2.28 11.07 -39.50
CA MET A 229 -2.61 12.47 -39.18
C MET A 229 -2.69 12.68 -37.66
N ARG A 230 -3.37 11.79 -36.94
CA ARG A 230 -3.56 11.90 -35.48
C ARG A 230 -2.27 11.68 -34.70
N ALA A 231 -1.40 10.77 -35.14
CA ALA A 231 -0.07 10.59 -34.56
C ALA A 231 0.73 11.89 -34.63
N GLY A 232 0.76 12.56 -35.80
CA GLY A 232 1.40 13.86 -35.98
C GLY A 232 0.89 14.94 -35.02
N ILE A 233 -0.43 15.17 -35.02
CA ILE A 233 -1.08 16.18 -34.15
C ILE A 233 -0.81 15.91 -32.66
N ARG A 234 -0.87 14.64 -32.23
CA ARG A 234 -0.64 14.27 -30.81
C ARG A 234 0.81 14.43 -30.40
N LEU A 235 1.75 14.13 -31.30
CA LEU A 235 3.17 14.40 -31.07
C LEU A 235 3.42 15.90 -30.92
N GLU A 236 2.84 16.75 -31.77
CA GLU A 236 2.93 18.22 -31.64
C GLU A 236 2.41 18.71 -30.29
N LYS A 237 1.24 18.21 -29.86
CA LYS A 237 0.64 18.50 -28.55
C LYS A 237 1.32 17.81 -27.35
N ARG A 238 2.43 17.10 -27.57
CA ARG A 238 3.18 16.32 -26.56
C ARG A 238 2.33 15.25 -25.83
N GLN A 239 1.28 14.76 -26.45
CA GLN A 239 0.42 13.68 -25.95
C GLN A 239 1.04 12.32 -26.31
N LEU A 240 2.20 12.00 -25.73
CA LEU A 240 3.03 10.86 -26.16
C LEU A 240 2.30 9.51 -26.06
N GLU A 241 1.56 9.26 -24.99
CA GLU A 241 0.82 7.99 -24.83
C GLU A 241 -0.28 7.85 -25.89
N HIS A 242 -1.03 8.92 -26.17
CA HIS A 242 -2.02 8.94 -27.24
C HIS A 242 -1.39 8.82 -28.64
N ALA A 243 -0.18 9.36 -28.83
CA ALA A 243 0.55 9.23 -30.08
C ALA A 243 1.02 7.78 -30.30
N LYS A 244 1.50 7.12 -29.24
CA LYS A 244 1.90 5.71 -29.27
C LYS A 244 0.78 4.80 -29.77
N GLU A 245 -0.44 4.95 -29.26
CA GLU A 245 -1.58 4.14 -29.73
C GLU A 245 -1.84 4.23 -31.24
N ASN A 246 -1.63 5.40 -31.86
CA ASN A 246 -1.78 5.52 -33.32
C ASN A 246 -0.56 4.96 -34.06
N LEU A 247 0.63 5.11 -33.49
CA LEU A 247 1.86 4.62 -34.10
C LEU A 247 1.92 3.09 -34.09
N ASP A 248 1.45 2.45 -33.02
CA ASP A 248 1.39 0.99 -32.92
C ASP A 248 0.54 0.43 -34.08
N VAL A 249 -0.66 0.98 -34.31
CA VAL A 249 -1.50 0.62 -35.48
C VAL A 249 -0.78 0.79 -36.81
N LEU A 250 -0.02 1.88 -36.99
CA LEU A 250 0.72 2.12 -38.24
C LEU A 250 1.89 1.14 -38.41
N LEU A 251 2.53 0.75 -37.32
CA LEU A 251 3.64 -0.20 -37.29
C LEU A 251 3.17 -1.65 -37.51
N ASP A 252 1.93 -1.96 -37.14
CA ASP A 252 1.33 -3.27 -37.39
C ASP A 252 0.68 -3.37 -38.78
N SER A 253 0.63 -2.26 -39.52
CA SER A 253 0.09 -2.18 -40.88
C SER A 253 1.16 -2.37 -41.97
N ASN A 254 0.71 -2.48 -43.23
CA ASN A 254 1.59 -2.45 -44.40
C ASN A 254 2.36 -1.12 -44.61
N ARG A 255 2.15 -0.11 -43.76
CA ARG A 255 2.84 1.19 -43.79
C ARG A 255 4.00 1.31 -42.81
N ALA A 256 4.31 0.26 -42.05
CA ALA A 256 5.35 0.25 -41.02
C ALA A 256 6.69 0.84 -41.51
N GLU A 257 7.09 0.50 -42.74
CA GLU A 257 8.36 0.90 -43.36
C GLU A 257 8.28 2.20 -44.17
N SER A 258 7.11 2.84 -44.25
CA SER A 258 6.96 4.08 -45.01
C SER A 258 7.79 5.22 -44.40
N GLY A 259 8.39 6.05 -45.25
CA GLY A 259 9.23 7.17 -44.79
C GLY A 259 8.49 8.15 -43.85
N GLU A 260 7.18 8.30 -44.03
CA GLU A 260 6.33 9.15 -43.19
C GLU A 260 6.11 8.57 -41.79
N VAL A 261 5.79 7.26 -41.68
CA VAL A 261 5.64 6.58 -40.39
C VAL A 261 6.96 6.57 -39.63
N MET A 262 8.06 6.25 -40.30
CA MET A 262 9.40 6.24 -39.68
C MET A 262 9.82 7.62 -39.18
N LYS A 263 9.41 8.70 -39.87
CA LYS A 263 9.62 10.09 -39.41
C LYS A 263 8.85 10.36 -38.11
N LEU A 264 7.60 9.94 -38.00
CA LEU A 264 6.79 10.09 -36.79
C LEU A 264 7.34 9.25 -35.62
N VAL A 265 7.79 8.02 -35.87
CA VAL A 265 8.44 7.15 -34.87
C VAL A 265 9.72 7.79 -34.34
N LYS A 266 10.55 8.35 -35.22
CA LYS A 266 11.77 9.08 -34.81
C LYS A 266 11.43 10.29 -33.94
N GLN A 267 10.38 11.04 -34.30
CA GLN A 267 9.91 12.17 -33.52
C GLN A 267 9.37 11.75 -32.14
N TYR A 268 8.63 10.64 -32.07
CA TYR A 268 8.15 10.03 -30.83
C TYR A 268 9.33 9.64 -29.91
N LYS A 269 10.30 8.87 -30.43
CA LYS A 269 11.49 8.43 -29.67
C LYS A 269 12.23 9.62 -29.07
N LYS A 270 12.47 10.68 -29.86
CA LYS A 270 13.14 11.91 -29.39
C LYS A 270 12.39 12.56 -28.21
N LYS A 271 11.06 12.68 -28.29
CA LYS A 271 10.24 13.30 -27.24
C LYS A 271 10.08 12.41 -26.01
N ALA A 272 10.04 11.08 -26.18
CA ALA A 272 9.97 10.12 -25.08
C ALA A 272 11.24 10.13 -24.22
N VAL A 273 12.43 10.20 -24.85
CA VAL A 273 13.71 10.34 -24.15
C VAL A 273 13.76 11.62 -23.32
N GLN A 274 13.36 12.77 -23.90
CA GLN A 274 13.28 14.03 -23.15
C GLN A 274 12.32 13.96 -21.95
N LYS A 275 11.19 13.24 -22.06
CA LYS A 275 10.25 13.01 -20.96
C LYS A 275 10.88 12.15 -19.86
N ALA A 276 11.66 11.12 -20.22
CA ALA A 276 12.34 10.24 -19.27
C ALA A 276 13.49 10.94 -18.52
N GLU A 277 14.29 11.76 -19.22
CA GLU A 277 15.39 12.55 -18.63
C GLU A 277 14.87 13.57 -17.59
N ASN A 278 13.72 14.18 -17.85
CA ASN A 278 13.08 15.09 -16.89
C ASN A 278 12.47 14.37 -15.68
N LYS A 279 12.01 13.12 -15.84
CA LYS A 279 11.47 12.29 -14.73
C LYS A 279 12.60 11.75 -13.82
N SER A 280 13.78 11.49 -14.39
CA SER A 280 14.98 11.04 -13.66
C SER A 280 15.50 12.09 -12.65
N LYS A 281 15.25 13.39 -12.88
CA LYS A 281 15.64 14.47 -11.95
C LYS A 281 14.80 14.56 -10.67
N THR A 282 13.74 13.77 -10.51
CA THR A 282 12.80 13.86 -9.36
C THR A 282 12.54 12.55 -8.61
N SER A 283 13.23 11.44 -8.94
CA SER A 283 13.13 10.19 -8.16
C SER A 283 14.48 9.83 -7.53
N THR A 284 14.59 9.94 -6.22
CA THR A 284 15.62 9.23 -5.46
C THR A 284 15.33 7.73 -5.57
N LYS A 285 16.14 6.99 -6.34
CA LYS A 285 16.14 5.52 -6.30
C LYS A 285 16.40 5.10 -4.85
N PRO A 286 15.61 4.17 -4.27
CA PRO A 286 16.02 3.51 -3.05
C PRO A 286 17.38 2.86 -3.32
N SER A 287 18.39 3.22 -2.51
CA SER A 287 19.60 2.42 -2.41
C SER A 287 19.20 1.00 -2.00
N SER A 288 19.94 -0.01 -2.46
CA SER A 288 19.70 -1.42 -2.10
C SER A 288 20.06 -1.66 -0.64
N ILE A 289 19.20 -1.20 0.27
CA ILE A 289 19.35 -1.38 1.72
C ILE A 289 18.84 -2.78 2.07
N ILE A 290 19.61 -3.51 2.87
CA ILE A 290 19.24 -4.79 3.45
C ILE A 290 18.97 -4.53 4.93
N TYR A 291 17.71 -4.65 5.34
CA TYR A 291 17.35 -4.48 6.74
C TYR A 291 17.61 -5.78 7.50
N PRO A 292 18.22 -5.71 8.69
CA PRO A 292 18.38 -6.89 9.51
C PRO A 292 17.02 -7.40 10.00
N SER A 293 16.88 -8.72 10.09
CA SER A 293 15.77 -9.33 10.82
C SER A 293 16.01 -9.28 12.32
N ILE A 294 14.93 -9.14 13.07
CA ILE A 294 14.92 -9.35 14.51
C ILE A 294 15.34 -10.79 14.82
N THR A 295 16.11 -10.96 15.89
CA THR A 295 16.56 -12.28 16.37
C THR A 295 15.59 -12.86 17.39
N ASN A 296 15.64 -14.18 17.61
CA ASN A 296 14.81 -14.83 18.63
C ASN A 296 15.07 -14.27 20.04
N ASP A 297 16.32 -13.96 20.37
CA ASP A 297 16.68 -13.36 21.66
C ASP A 297 16.08 -11.95 21.82
N GLU A 298 16.10 -11.14 20.75
CA GLU A 298 15.47 -9.81 20.75
C GLU A 298 13.94 -9.90 20.84
N GLN A 299 13.31 -10.86 20.16
CA GLN A 299 11.86 -11.11 20.30
C GLN A 299 11.49 -11.55 21.73
N GLN A 300 12.29 -12.43 22.33
CA GLN A 300 12.06 -12.87 23.69
C GLN A 300 12.21 -11.71 24.68
N LYS A 301 13.25 -10.88 24.53
CA LYS A 301 13.42 -9.65 25.32
C LYS A 301 12.24 -8.70 25.21
N ILE A 302 11.63 -8.54 24.03
CA ILE A 302 10.42 -7.73 23.84
C ILE A 302 9.23 -8.33 24.59
N LYS A 303 9.06 -9.65 24.58
CA LYS A 303 7.96 -10.33 25.29
C LYS A 303 8.09 -10.22 26.81
N ASP A 304 9.31 -10.22 27.32
CA ASP A 304 9.60 -10.14 28.76
C ASP A 304 9.69 -8.69 29.27
N ALA A 305 9.56 -7.70 28.38
CA ALA A 305 9.64 -6.28 28.73
C ALA A 305 8.38 -5.77 29.42
N VAL A 306 8.53 -4.70 30.21
CA VAL A 306 7.39 -3.86 30.59
C VAL A 306 7.11 -2.91 29.42
N SER A 307 5.87 -2.89 28.92
CA SER A 307 5.53 -2.08 27.74
C SER A 307 4.62 -0.89 28.04
N ILE A 308 4.96 0.26 27.46
CA ILE A 308 4.16 1.49 27.54
C ILE A 308 3.76 1.89 26.13
N SER A 309 2.46 1.98 25.87
CA SER A 309 1.95 2.54 24.60
C SER A 309 1.67 4.03 24.72
N PHE A 310 1.95 4.74 23.64
CA PHE A 310 1.71 6.18 23.51
C PHE A 310 1.14 6.50 22.13
N VAL A 311 0.12 7.35 22.14
CA VAL A 311 -0.54 7.88 20.95
C VAL A 311 -0.63 9.41 21.06
N GLY A 312 -0.86 10.08 19.94
CA GLY A 312 -0.99 11.54 19.92
C GLY A 312 -2.37 12.05 20.27
N ASP A 313 -2.68 13.22 19.72
CA ASP A 313 -3.88 14.01 20.02
C ASP A 313 -5.19 13.21 19.85
N LEU A 314 -5.96 13.17 20.94
CA LEU A 314 -7.35 12.73 21.01
C LEU A 314 -8.24 13.97 20.93
N LEU A 315 -8.62 14.32 19.70
CA LEU A 315 -9.30 15.58 19.40
C LEU A 315 -10.58 15.33 18.60
N LEU A 316 -11.68 15.92 19.06
CA LEU A 316 -12.96 15.88 18.36
C LEU A 316 -13.31 17.24 17.77
N LEU A 317 -13.77 17.22 16.53
CA LEU A 317 -14.52 18.33 15.95
C LEU A 317 -16.01 18.02 15.92
N ARG A 318 -16.83 19.06 15.69
CA ARG A 318 -18.29 19.00 15.70
C ARG A 318 -18.85 17.82 14.90
N ASP A 319 -18.33 17.56 13.72
CA ASP A 319 -18.81 16.48 12.86
C ASP A 319 -18.60 15.10 13.51
N GLN A 320 -17.46 14.89 14.18
CA GLN A 320 -17.21 13.65 14.91
C GLN A 320 -18.13 13.50 16.13
N VAL A 321 -18.42 14.61 16.83
CA VAL A 321 -19.37 14.59 17.95
C VAL A 321 -20.77 14.24 17.45
N PHE A 322 -21.24 14.88 16.37
CA PHE A 322 -22.58 14.65 15.84
C PHE A 322 -22.74 13.25 15.23
N ASN A 323 -21.72 12.74 14.53
CA ASN A 323 -21.75 11.40 13.97
C ASN A 323 -21.71 10.29 15.04
N ALA A 324 -21.30 10.61 16.27
CA ALA A 324 -21.34 9.68 17.40
C ALA A 324 -22.73 9.54 18.06
N TRP A 325 -23.71 10.38 17.70
CA TRP A 325 -25.04 10.32 18.30
C TRP A 325 -25.80 9.05 17.91
N ASP A 326 -26.11 8.21 18.89
CA ASP A 326 -26.95 7.03 18.73
C ASP A 326 -28.42 7.40 19.03
N PHE A 327 -29.26 7.38 18.00
CA PHE A 327 -30.68 7.76 18.11
C PHE A 327 -31.52 6.80 18.96
N GLU A 328 -31.14 5.51 19.03
CA GLU A 328 -31.87 4.51 19.81
C GLU A 328 -31.55 4.64 21.30
N LYS A 329 -30.26 4.77 21.61
CA LYS A 329 -29.77 4.91 22.99
C LYS A 329 -29.90 6.32 23.55
N LYS A 330 -30.04 7.32 22.67
CA LYS A 330 -30.05 8.75 23.01
C LYS A 330 -28.79 9.18 23.76
N GLU A 331 -27.65 8.65 23.33
CA GLU A 331 -26.34 8.95 23.89
C GLU A 331 -25.28 9.07 22.78
N TYR A 332 -24.16 9.72 23.07
CA TYR A 332 -23.00 9.72 22.17
C TYR A 332 -22.15 8.47 22.38
N VAL A 333 -21.94 7.68 21.32
CA VAL A 333 -21.15 6.43 21.31
C VAL A 333 -19.90 6.62 20.45
N PHE A 334 -18.73 6.49 21.07
CA PHE A 334 -17.43 6.74 20.43
C PHE A 334 -16.55 5.48 20.26
N ASP A 335 -17.04 4.31 20.68
CA ASP A 335 -16.26 3.05 20.68
C ASP A 335 -15.72 2.66 19.30
N ASP A 336 -16.43 3.03 18.21
CA ASP A 336 -16.05 2.71 16.84
C ASP A 336 -14.75 3.39 16.40
N MET A 337 -14.42 4.55 16.98
CA MET A 337 -13.16 5.28 16.75
C MET A 337 -11.93 4.44 17.12
N PHE A 338 -12.08 3.51 18.08
CA PHE A 338 -10.99 2.75 18.68
C PHE A 338 -10.98 1.26 18.30
N GLU A 339 -11.97 0.78 17.54
CA GLU A 339 -12.23 -0.64 17.25
C GLU A 339 -10.95 -1.43 16.89
N TYR A 340 -10.14 -0.90 15.96
CA TYR A 340 -8.96 -1.60 15.42
C TYR A 340 -7.68 -1.35 16.22
N VAL A 341 -7.65 -0.33 17.05
CA VAL A 341 -6.48 0.03 17.88
C VAL A 341 -6.55 -0.54 19.29
N LYS A 342 -7.76 -0.89 19.75
CA LYS A 342 -8.02 -1.46 21.08
C LYS A 342 -7.11 -2.65 21.41
N LYS A 343 -6.82 -3.53 20.45
CA LYS A 343 -5.93 -4.68 20.67
C LYS A 343 -4.48 -4.30 21.00
N TYR A 344 -4.00 -3.15 20.52
CA TYR A 344 -2.63 -2.68 20.78
C TYR A 344 -2.55 -1.94 22.11
N LEU A 345 -3.57 -1.15 22.44
CA LEU A 345 -3.67 -0.47 23.74
C LEU A 345 -3.80 -1.52 24.86
N ALA A 346 -4.78 -2.42 24.74
CA ALA A 346 -5.04 -3.45 25.75
C ALA A 346 -3.93 -4.52 25.90
N SER A 347 -3.02 -4.65 24.92
CA SER A 347 -1.86 -5.54 25.05
C SER A 347 -0.69 -4.92 25.79
N SER A 348 -0.69 -3.60 25.99
CA SER A 348 0.38 -2.90 26.68
C SER A 348 0.16 -2.94 28.19
N ASP A 349 1.23 -2.88 28.98
CA ASP A 349 1.11 -2.82 30.44
C ASP A 349 0.59 -1.47 30.95
N PHE A 350 0.77 -0.41 30.13
CA PHE A 350 0.27 0.92 30.39
C PHE A 350 0.01 1.68 29.08
N SER A 351 -1.17 2.29 28.94
CA SER A 351 -1.53 3.06 27.74
C SER A 351 -1.74 4.54 28.02
N MET A 352 -1.06 5.36 27.24
CA MET A 352 -1.00 6.81 27.39
C MET A 352 -1.45 7.55 26.13
N GLY A 353 -2.02 8.73 26.29
CA GLY A 353 -2.37 9.62 25.17
C GLY A 353 -2.47 11.09 25.59
N VAL A 354 -2.74 11.95 24.61
CA VAL A 354 -2.91 13.40 24.80
C VAL A 354 -4.37 13.78 24.63
N LEU A 355 -5.01 14.28 25.71
CA LEU A 355 -6.37 14.80 25.61
C LEU A 355 -6.33 16.27 25.19
N GLU A 356 -6.38 16.52 23.88
CA GLU A 356 -6.34 17.88 23.33
C GLU A 356 -7.73 18.51 23.26
N GLY A 357 -8.30 18.82 24.42
CA GLY A 357 -9.58 19.51 24.55
C GLY A 357 -10.07 19.59 25.98
N THR A 358 -11.37 19.83 26.18
CA THR A 358 -12.00 19.93 27.51
C THR A 358 -13.35 19.24 27.55
N PHE A 359 -13.76 18.77 28.72
CA PHE A 359 -15.13 18.32 29.02
C PHE A 359 -15.84 19.42 29.82
N ALA A 360 -16.39 20.42 29.13
CA ALA A 360 -17.05 21.58 29.75
C ALA A 360 -18.58 21.45 29.86
N GLY A 361 -19.14 20.28 29.50
CA GLY A 361 -20.56 19.94 29.59
C GLY A 361 -21.39 20.38 28.38
N ASP A 362 -22.64 19.93 28.34
CA ASP A 362 -23.52 19.97 27.15
C ASP A 362 -24.06 21.38 26.81
N THR A 363 -23.92 22.33 27.74
CA THR A 363 -24.34 23.73 27.51
C THR A 363 -23.40 24.50 26.58
N ARG A 364 -22.25 23.91 26.21
CA ARG A 364 -21.23 24.51 25.35
C ARG A 364 -21.26 23.88 23.97
N GLU A 365 -21.18 24.71 22.94
CA GLU A 365 -21.14 24.24 21.55
C GLU A 365 -19.83 23.53 21.19
N TYR A 366 -19.91 22.69 20.17
CA TYR A 366 -18.76 22.00 19.57
C TYR A 366 -18.21 22.79 18.37
N SER A 367 -16.89 22.86 18.20
CA SER A 367 -16.28 23.65 17.12
C SER A 367 -16.11 22.87 15.81
N THR A 368 -16.18 23.55 14.66
CA THR A 368 -15.90 22.98 13.31
C THR A 368 -14.43 23.18 12.89
N ASP A 369 -13.98 22.49 11.83
CA ASP A 369 -12.69 22.77 11.15
C ASP A 369 -12.77 24.15 10.52
N ILE A 370 -11.88 25.06 10.94
CA ILE A 370 -11.78 26.37 10.32
C ILE A 370 -10.38 26.99 10.41
N TYR A 371 -9.53 26.66 9.43
CA TYR A 371 -8.36 27.49 9.09
C TYR A 371 -8.68 28.63 8.09
N GLU A 372 -9.87 28.63 7.47
CA GLU A 372 -10.17 29.49 6.31
C GLU A 372 -11.17 30.64 6.58
N ASP A 373 -12.02 30.58 7.61
CA ASP A 373 -13.14 31.53 7.83
C ASP A 373 -13.09 32.29 9.18
N LYS A 374 -11.95 32.23 9.89
CA LYS A 374 -11.59 33.12 11.02
C LYS A 374 -12.49 33.06 12.26
N MET A 375 -13.33 32.04 12.48
CA MET A 375 -14.00 31.90 13.79
C MET A 375 -13.07 31.26 14.85
N PRO A 376 -13.19 31.65 16.13
CA PRO A 376 -12.36 31.11 17.20
C PRO A 376 -12.67 29.63 17.52
N LEU A 377 -11.67 28.74 17.40
CA LEU A 377 -11.75 27.31 17.80
C LEU A 377 -11.82 27.17 19.33
N HIS A 378 -12.93 26.66 19.88
CA HIS A 378 -13.12 26.33 21.30
C HIS A 378 -13.48 24.85 21.43
N LEU A 379 -12.54 24.01 21.86
CA LEU A 379 -12.76 22.57 21.95
C LEU A 379 -13.54 22.21 23.21
N ASN A 380 -14.62 21.47 23.01
CA ASN A 380 -15.44 20.86 24.04
C ASN A 380 -15.82 19.46 23.57
N PHE A 381 -15.84 18.47 24.45
CA PHE A 381 -16.18 17.08 24.13
C PHE A 381 -17.31 16.58 25.05
N PRO A 382 -18.18 15.65 24.58
CA PRO A 382 -19.11 14.96 25.47
C PRO A 382 -18.37 14.04 26.45
N ASP A 383 -18.88 13.94 27.68
CA ASP A 383 -18.27 13.14 28.75
C ASP A 383 -18.15 11.65 28.36
N SER A 384 -19.07 11.12 27.55
CA SER A 384 -19.04 9.73 27.09
C SER A 384 -17.80 9.37 26.26
N PHE A 385 -17.09 10.36 25.72
CA PHE A 385 -15.80 10.15 25.06
C PHE A 385 -14.72 9.69 26.07
N ALA A 386 -14.72 10.19 27.31
CA ALA A 386 -13.83 9.71 28.37
C ALA A 386 -14.06 8.22 28.67
N HIS A 387 -15.32 7.80 28.79
CA HIS A 387 -15.63 6.40 29.00
C HIS A 387 -15.27 5.51 27.80
N ALA A 388 -15.40 6.01 26.57
CA ALA A 388 -14.96 5.29 25.38
C ALA A 388 -13.43 5.11 25.36
N MET A 389 -12.67 6.15 25.73
CA MET A 389 -11.21 6.05 25.90
C MET A 389 -10.86 5.01 26.97
N LYS A 390 -11.53 5.00 28.13
CA LYS A 390 -11.29 3.97 29.15
C LYS A 390 -11.55 2.57 28.62
N ARG A 391 -12.68 2.36 27.91
CA ARG A 391 -13.03 1.06 27.30
C ARG A 391 -12.09 0.64 26.16
N ALA A 392 -11.45 1.59 25.50
CA ALA A 392 -10.42 1.34 24.48
C ALA A 392 -9.10 0.86 25.10
N GLY A 393 -8.87 1.15 26.38
CA GLY A 393 -7.71 0.68 27.15
C GLY A 393 -6.78 1.79 27.63
N PHE A 394 -7.17 3.07 27.60
CA PHE A 394 -6.33 4.15 28.13
C PHE A 394 -6.26 4.11 29.67
N ASP A 395 -5.04 4.16 30.19
CA ASP A 395 -4.77 4.24 31.63
C ASP A 395 -4.48 5.65 32.08
N PHE A 396 -3.79 6.43 31.23
CA PHE A 396 -3.33 7.78 31.54
C PHE A 396 -3.52 8.75 30.37
N LEU A 397 -3.97 9.97 30.67
CA LEU A 397 -4.05 11.06 29.70
C LEU A 397 -3.35 12.31 30.22
N THR A 398 -2.51 12.93 29.39
CA THR A 398 -2.02 14.28 29.69
C THR A 398 -3.05 15.32 29.30
N THR A 399 -3.28 16.29 30.19
CA THR A 399 -4.10 17.48 29.96
C THR A 399 -3.27 18.75 29.78
N ALA A 400 -1.94 18.64 29.83
CA ALA A 400 -1.03 19.74 29.52
C ALA A 400 -0.99 19.97 28.00
N GLN A 401 -1.86 20.82 27.48
CA GLN A 401 -1.98 21.11 26.04
C GLN A 401 -2.53 22.53 25.78
N ASN A 402 -2.59 22.97 24.52
CA ASN A 402 -2.98 24.34 24.19
C ASN A 402 -4.46 24.68 24.38
N HIS A 403 -5.36 23.76 24.15
CA HIS A 403 -6.80 23.89 24.40
C HIS A 403 -7.22 23.77 25.88
N LEU A 404 -6.30 23.62 26.84
CA LEU A 404 -6.60 23.44 28.27
C LEU A 404 -7.62 24.43 28.84
N LEU A 405 -7.52 25.72 28.47
CA LEU A 405 -8.39 26.78 28.96
C LEU A 405 -9.40 27.30 27.93
N ASP A 406 -9.72 26.51 26.89
CA ASP A 406 -10.69 26.92 25.85
C ASP A 406 -12.07 27.25 26.43
N ASN A 407 -12.46 26.59 27.51
CA ASN A 407 -13.68 26.84 28.29
C ASN A 407 -13.39 27.47 29.67
N GLY A 408 -12.22 28.10 29.82
CA GLY A 408 -11.76 28.74 31.05
C GLY A 408 -11.43 27.76 32.19
N LYS A 409 -11.04 28.31 33.35
CA LYS A 409 -10.59 27.51 34.52
C LYS A 409 -11.63 26.46 34.96
N LYS A 410 -12.92 26.82 34.96
CA LYS A 410 -14.01 25.90 35.34
C LYS A 410 -14.12 24.70 34.39
N GLY A 411 -13.98 24.93 33.07
CA GLY A 411 -13.97 23.85 32.10
C GLY A 411 -12.76 22.93 32.27
N ALA A 412 -11.60 23.51 32.58
CA ALA A 412 -10.38 22.74 32.88
C ALA A 412 -10.57 21.83 34.10
N MET A 413 -11.10 22.35 35.21
CA MET A 413 -11.32 21.54 36.43
C MET A 413 -12.38 20.46 36.24
N ARG A 414 -13.48 20.79 35.55
CA ARG A 414 -14.49 19.79 35.20
C ARG A 414 -13.92 18.68 34.32
N THR A 415 -12.97 19.00 33.44
CA THR A 415 -12.28 17.99 32.62
C THR A 415 -11.59 16.96 33.50
N LEU A 416 -10.93 17.39 34.58
CA LEU A 416 -10.32 16.48 35.55
C LEU A 416 -11.36 15.64 36.29
N ASP A 417 -12.49 16.23 36.68
CA ASP A 417 -13.58 15.50 37.35
C ASP A 417 -14.15 14.38 36.46
N VAL A 418 -14.29 14.63 35.15
CA VAL A 418 -14.78 13.63 34.19
C VAL A 418 -13.76 12.51 33.97
N LEU A 419 -12.46 12.81 33.96
CA LEU A 419 -11.42 11.80 33.85
C LEU A 419 -11.34 10.92 35.10
N ASP A 420 -11.47 11.53 36.29
CA ASP A 420 -11.55 10.81 37.57
C ASP A 420 -12.76 9.87 37.61
N ASP A 421 -13.94 10.34 37.18
CA ASP A 421 -15.17 9.53 37.09
C ASP A 421 -15.03 8.38 36.08
N ALA A 422 -14.39 8.63 34.94
CA ALA A 422 -14.09 7.59 33.96
C ALA A 422 -13.00 6.59 34.42
N GLY A 423 -12.31 6.86 35.53
CA GLY A 423 -11.22 6.03 36.04
C GLY A 423 -9.95 6.07 35.18
N ILE A 424 -9.68 7.22 34.57
CA ILE A 424 -8.46 7.48 33.78
C ILE A 424 -7.54 8.38 34.59
N MET A 425 -6.31 7.94 34.83
CA MET A 425 -5.30 8.77 35.50
C MET A 425 -4.96 9.98 34.61
N HIS A 426 -4.68 11.12 35.22
CA HIS A 426 -4.33 12.31 34.45
C HIS A 426 -3.30 13.16 35.17
N LYS A 427 -2.58 13.95 34.39
CA LYS A 427 -1.64 14.97 34.88
C LYS A 427 -1.46 16.03 33.79
N GLY A 428 -1.10 17.24 34.18
CA GLY A 428 -0.80 18.34 33.26
C GLY A 428 -1.63 19.59 33.47
N SER A 429 -2.74 19.46 34.19
CA SER A 429 -3.50 20.57 34.75
C SER A 429 -3.98 20.24 36.15
N TYR A 430 -4.18 21.25 36.99
CA TYR A 430 -4.40 21.03 38.42
C TYR A 430 -5.44 21.98 39.00
N ARG A 431 -6.27 21.47 39.92
CA ARG A 431 -7.31 22.23 40.63
C ARG A 431 -6.71 23.18 41.65
N ASN A 432 -5.54 22.83 42.19
CA ASN A 432 -4.82 23.60 43.20
C ASN A 432 -3.33 23.20 43.22
N GLN A 433 -2.54 23.91 44.03
CA GLN A 433 -1.11 23.71 44.16
C GLN A 433 -0.73 22.34 44.78
N GLU A 434 -1.52 21.82 45.71
CA GLU A 434 -1.30 20.50 46.34
C GLU A 434 -1.38 19.37 45.30
N GLU A 435 -2.35 19.43 44.39
CA GLU A 435 -2.49 18.47 43.30
C GLU A 435 -1.33 18.59 42.28
N LYS A 436 -0.83 19.81 42.04
CA LYS A 436 0.38 20.04 41.23
C LYS A 436 1.62 19.42 41.86
N ASP A 437 1.80 19.61 43.17
CA ASP A 437 2.97 19.15 43.92
C ASP A 437 2.99 17.66 44.23
N THR A 438 1.84 16.97 44.06
CA THR A 438 1.76 15.51 44.16
C THR A 438 2.72 14.84 43.19
N LEU A 439 3.59 13.97 43.72
CA LEU A 439 4.61 13.25 42.95
C LEU A 439 3.96 12.39 41.85
N PRO A 440 4.32 12.55 40.58
CA PRO A 440 3.67 11.86 39.47
C PRO A 440 4.30 10.47 39.24
N ILE A 441 4.29 9.61 40.25
CA ILE A 441 4.92 8.28 40.21
C ILE A 441 3.85 7.20 40.16
N TYR A 442 3.97 6.32 39.18
CA TYR A 442 3.02 5.24 38.90
C TYR A 442 3.77 3.90 38.98
N ASP A 443 3.12 2.88 39.55
CA ASP A 443 3.62 1.50 39.52
C ASP A 443 3.12 0.83 38.24
N ILE A 444 4.05 0.51 37.34
CA ILE A 444 3.77 -0.18 36.08
C ILE A 444 4.52 -1.50 36.11
N LYS A 445 3.80 -2.59 36.41
CA LYS A 445 4.36 -3.96 36.54
C LYS A 445 5.55 -4.04 37.51
N GLY A 446 5.51 -3.30 38.61
CA GLY A 446 6.57 -3.27 39.62
C GLY A 446 7.68 -2.25 39.35
N LEU A 447 7.65 -1.54 38.21
CA LEU A 447 8.54 -0.40 37.96
C LEU A 447 7.89 0.89 38.45
N LYS A 448 8.64 1.72 39.18
CA LYS A 448 8.25 3.09 39.54
C LYS A 448 8.56 4.02 38.38
N VAL A 449 7.53 4.41 37.64
CA VAL A 449 7.65 5.30 36.49
C VAL A 449 7.14 6.69 36.86
N ALA A 450 8.01 7.69 36.77
CA ALA A 450 7.63 9.08 36.97
C ALA A 450 7.25 9.74 35.64
N ILE A 451 6.12 10.44 35.59
CA ILE A 451 5.61 11.07 34.35
C ILE A 451 5.48 12.59 34.55
N LEU A 452 6.38 13.36 33.93
CA LEU A 452 6.38 14.82 33.95
C LEU A 452 5.68 15.38 32.71
N THR A 453 4.70 16.25 32.88
CA THR A 453 3.88 16.79 31.78
C THR A 453 4.07 18.30 31.65
N TYR A 454 4.21 18.80 30.42
CA TYR A 454 4.37 20.23 30.18
C TYR A 454 3.63 20.68 28.92
N THR A 455 3.25 21.96 28.83
CA THR A 455 2.70 22.55 27.61
C THR A 455 3.42 23.83 27.24
N LYS A 456 3.60 24.09 25.95
CA LYS A 456 4.20 25.33 25.46
C LYS A 456 3.32 26.57 25.73
N ARG A 457 2.00 26.41 25.75
CA ARG A 457 1.03 27.51 25.87
C ARG A 457 -0.37 26.99 26.14
N SER A 458 -1.30 27.89 26.48
CA SER A 458 -2.73 27.71 26.23
C SER A 458 -3.25 28.77 25.25
N ASN A 459 -4.12 28.38 24.32
CA ASN A 459 -4.71 29.24 23.31
C ASN A 459 -5.41 30.43 23.97
N ARG A 460 -5.13 31.63 23.44
CA ARG A 460 -5.66 32.93 23.92
C ARG A 460 -5.12 33.41 25.28
N TYR A 461 -4.26 32.65 25.94
CA TYR A 461 -3.55 33.09 27.15
C TYR A 461 -2.09 33.38 26.81
N LYS A 462 -1.54 34.45 27.38
CA LYS A 462 -0.10 34.69 27.31
C LYS A 462 0.62 33.85 28.36
N ASN A 463 1.89 33.52 28.14
CA ASN A 463 2.64 32.68 29.06
C ASN A 463 2.73 33.29 30.47
N GLU A 464 2.84 34.62 30.59
CA GLU A 464 2.91 35.32 31.87
C GLU A 464 1.66 35.11 32.72
N PHE A 465 0.51 34.76 32.13
CA PHE A 465 -0.70 34.42 32.87
C PHE A 465 -0.44 33.25 33.84
N PHE A 466 0.30 32.24 33.39
CA PHE A 466 0.62 31.02 34.15
C PHE A 466 1.89 31.14 34.99
N LEU A 467 2.58 32.28 34.95
CA LEU A 467 3.74 32.55 35.81
C LEU A 467 3.37 33.41 37.03
N LYS A 468 2.11 33.86 37.11
CA LYS A 468 1.58 34.55 38.30
C LYS A 468 1.19 33.53 39.36
N GLU A 469 1.52 33.83 40.62
CA GLU A 469 1.20 33.02 41.81
C GLU A 469 -0.27 32.57 41.89
N GLU A 470 -1.21 33.38 41.40
CA GLU A 470 -2.64 33.05 41.39
C GLU A 470 -3.04 31.96 40.37
N ASN A 471 -2.17 31.63 39.40
CA ASN A 471 -2.45 30.79 38.24
C ASN A 471 -1.35 29.76 37.94
N ASP A 472 -0.20 29.84 38.59
CA ASP A 472 0.96 28.98 38.34
C ASP A 472 0.66 27.50 38.60
N HIS A 473 -0.25 27.21 39.53
CA HIS A 473 -0.75 25.88 39.78
C HIS A 473 -1.52 25.29 38.61
N LEU A 474 -2.02 26.07 37.63
CA LEU A 474 -2.94 25.55 36.61
C LEU A 474 -2.30 24.55 35.63
N THR A 475 -1.01 24.69 35.33
CA THR A 475 -0.24 23.81 34.43
C THR A 475 1.26 24.08 34.60
N SER A 476 2.11 23.17 34.12
CA SER A 476 3.55 23.42 33.96
C SER A 476 3.84 23.90 32.53
N LEU A 477 4.52 25.05 32.37
CA LEU A 477 4.80 25.68 31.09
C LEU A 477 6.21 25.39 30.56
N LEU A 478 6.36 25.40 29.23
CA LEU A 478 7.62 25.57 28.53
C LEU A 478 7.60 26.88 27.72
N VAL A 479 8.69 27.65 27.75
CA VAL A 479 8.80 28.93 27.05
C VAL A 479 9.93 28.93 26.02
N SER A 480 9.89 29.87 25.08
CA SER A 480 10.91 29.96 24.02
C SER A 480 12.28 30.27 24.63
N PRO A 481 13.41 29.80 24.05
CA PRO A 481 14.74 30.24 24.49
C PRO A 481 14.99 31.75 24.38
N THR A 482 14.12 32.47 23.68
CA THR A 482 14.14 33.94 23.55
C THR A 482 13.16 34.64 24.48
N ASP A 483 12.40 33.88 25.28
CA ASP A 483 11.44 34.41 26.26
C ASP A 483 12.19 34.95 27.48
N PRO A 484 11.82 36.12 28.03
CA PRO A 484 12.46 36.67 29.23
C PRO A 484 12.44 35.73 30.44
N HIS A 485 11.44 34.84 30.53
CA HIS A 485 11.28 33.89 31.63
C HIS A 485 11.97 32.54 31.39
N PHE A 486 12.76 32.39 30.32
CA PHE A 486 13.33 31.09 29.94
C PHE A 486 14.19 30.43 31.03
N GLU A 487 15.11 31.17 31.66
CA GLU A 487 15.96 30.59 32.71
C GLU A 487 15.19 30.27 34.00
N GLU A 488 14.17 31.06 34.33
CA GLU A 488 13.25 30.80 35.45
C GLU A 488 12.48 29.49 35.23
N VAL A 489 11.85 29.35 34.06
CA VAL A 489 11.08 28.15 33.69
C VAL A 489 11.97 26.92 33.59
N LYS A 490 13.17 27.06 33.00
CA LYS A 490 14.17 26.00 32.93
C LYS A 490 14.63 25.56 34.32
N GLN A 491 14.78 26.48 35.26
CA GLN A 491 15.13 26.14 36.64
C GLN A 491 13.97 25.42 37.35
N SER A 492 12.73 25.84 37.12
CA SER A 492 11.53 25.14 37.62
C SER A 492 11.46 23.70 37.09
N VAL A 493 11.69 23.49 35.78
CA VAL A 493 11.80 22.14 35.19
C VAL A 493 12.87 21.31 35.89
N LYS A 494 14.07 21.87 36.13
CA LYS A 494 15.13 21.14 36.86
C LYS A 494 14.70 20.76 38.27
N GLN A 495 13.98 21.63 38.97
CA GLN A 495 13.46 21.34 40.32
C GLN A 495 12.43 20.21 40.29
N ASP A 496 11.57 20.15 39.27
CA ASP A 496 10.62 19.04 39.08
C ASP A 496 11.36 17.69 38.93
N PHE A 497 12.45 17.67 38.16
CA PHE A 497 13.31 16.49 38.03
C PHE A 497 13.97 16.09 39.35
N GLU A 498 14.54 17.05 40.08
CA GLU A 498 15.18 16.76 41.38
C GLU A 498 14.16 16.23 42.40
N ARG A 499 12.95 16.81 42.45
CA ARG A 499 11.86 16.33 43.31
C ARG A 499 11.49 14.88 43.00
N VAL A 500 11.37 14.54 41.72
CA VAL A 500 11.06 13.18 41.28
C VAL A 500 12.22 12.21 41.55
N LYS A 501 13.47 12.59 41.26
CA LYS A 501 14.65 11.75 41.52
C LYS A 501 14.81 11.36 43.00
N ASN A 502 14.42 12.24 43.92
CA ASN A 502 14.45 11.95 45.37
C ASN A 502 13.56 10.76 45.76
N ALA A 503 12.51 10.47 44.98
CA ALA A 503 11.66 9.30 45.17
C ALA A 503 12.21 8.02 44.51
N LYS A 504 13.36 8.11 43.84
CA LYS A 504 14.10 7.02 43.19
C LYS A 504 13.24 6.20 42.20
N PRO A 505 12.66 6.84 41.16
CA PRO A 505 11.97 6.11 40.11
C PRO A 505 12.96 5.29 39.27
N ASP A 506 12.48 4.18 38.71
CA ASP A 506 13.24 3.34 37.79
C ASP A 506 13.31 3.99 36.38
N CYS A 507 12.28 4.77 36.03
CA CYS A 507 12.18 5.46 34.74
C CYS A 507 11.52 6.84 34.89
N ILE A 508 12.07 7.87 34.22
CA ILE A 508 11.46 9.20 34.10
C ILE A 508 11.02 9.43 32.65
N VAL A 509 9.71 9.59 32.47
CA VAL A 509 9.04 9.92 31.21
C VAL A 509 8.64 11.39 31.21
N VAL A 510 8.89 12.09 30.10
CA VAL A 510 8.46 13.48 29.90
C VAL A 510 7.46 13.54 28.75
N LEU A 511 6.30 14.19 28.97
CA LEU A 511 5.26 14.43 27.98
C LEU A 511 5.10 15.94 27.70
N PRO A 512 5.93 16.52 26.82
CA PRO A 512 5.80 17.93 26.46
C PRO A 512 4.90 18.12 25.23
N HIS A 513 3.85 18.92 25.36
CA HIS A 513 3.02 19.38 24.25
C HIS A 513 3.65 20.60 23.58
N MET A 514 4.46 20.36 22.55
CA MET A 514 5.33 21.37 21.96
C MET A 514 5.71 21.11 20.51
N GLY A 515 5.92 22.19 19.76
CA GLY A 515 6.46 22.14 18.41
C GLY A 515 5.75 23.09 17.47
N LYS A 516 6.07 22.95 16.18
CA LYS A 516 5.41 23.67 15.10
C LYS A 516 4.45 22.74 14.37
N GLN A 517 3.18 23.13 14.36
CA GLN A 517 2.10 22.39 13.69
C GLN A 517 2.37 22.18 12.20
N PHE A 518 1.94 21.01 11.70
CA PHE A 518 1.99 20.54 10.33
C PHE A 518 3.40 20.48 9.75
N THR A 519 4.37 20.03 10.54
CA THR A 519 5.73 19.81 10.07
C THR A 519 6.26 18.44 10.51
N HIS A 520 6.83 17.69 9.57
CA HIS A 520 7.43 16.37 9.82
C HIS A 520 8.85 16.41 10.38
N LYS A 521 9.32 17.58 10.84
CA LYS A 521 10.66 17.76 11.39
C LYS A 521 10.55 18.55 12.69
N PRO A 522 11.24 18.12 13.77
CA PRO A 522 11.22 18.88 15.00
C PRO A 522 11.83 20.28 14.77
N ASP A 523 11.29 21.29 15.43
CA ASP A 523 11.80 22.65 15.34
C ASP A 523 12.92 22.92 16.36
N LYS A 524 13.42 24.17 16.43
CA LYS A 524 14.48 24.55 17.38
C LYS A 524 13.99 24.51 18.84
N PHE A 525 12.72 24.83 19.06
CA PHE A 525 12.11 24.83 20.39
C PHE A 525 12.09 23.40 20.96
N GLN A 526 11.59 22.45 20.17
CA GLN A 526 11.57 21.03 20.54
C GLN A 526 12.96 20.51 20.85
N ARG A 527 13.94 20.74 19.96
CA ARG A 527 15.32 20.29 20.20
C ARG A 527 15.91 20.86 21.49
N THR A 528 15.73 22.14 21.74
CA THR A 528 16.30 22.80 22.93
C THR A 528 15.73 22.23 24.22
N TRP A 529 14.41 22.04 24.29
CA TRP A 529 13.78 21.44 25.48
C TRP A 529 14.10 19.96 25.63
N CYS A 530 14.18 19.20 24.53
CA CYS A 530 14.67 17.82 24.57
C CYS A 530 16.10 17.73 25.12
N ASP A 531 17.01 18.64 24.74
CA ASP A 531 18.37 18.68 25.29
C ASP A 531 18.33 18.93 26.81
N ILE A 532 17.51 19.88 27.27
CA ILE A 532 17.34 20.18 28.70
C ILE A 532 16.78 18.98 29.47
N PHE A 533 15.78 18.28 28.93
CA PHE A 533 15.20 17.10 29.59
C PHE A 533 16.17 15.92 29.63
N VAL A 534 16.94 15.71 28.55
CA VAL A 534 18.02 14.71 28.53
C VAL A 534 19.02 15.04 29.64
N ASP A 535 19.55 16.27 29.68
CA ASP A 535 20.51 16.71 30.69
C ASP A 535 19.95 16.62 32.13
N ALA A 536 18.64 16.80 32.29
CA ALA A 536 17.97 16.69 33.58
C ALA A 536 17.76 15.23 34.04
N GLY A 537 18.01 14.23 33.18
CA GLY A 537 17.94 12.80 33.53
C GLY A 537 16.70 12.07 33.00
N ALA A 538 16.03 12.58 31.96
CA ALA A 538 14.92 11.87 31.33
C ALA A 538 15.39 10.55 30.70
N ASN A 539 14.59 9.49 30.81
CA ASN A 539 14.82 8.25 30.09
C ASN A 539 14.01 8.19 28.79
N ILE A 540 12.83 8.81 28.79
CA ILE A 540 11.92 8.84 27.65
C ILE A 540 11.31 10.24 27.52
N ILE A 541 11.24 10.76 26.31
CA ILE A 541 10.54 12.01 25.97
C ILE A 541 9.51 11.67 24.89
N LEU A 542 8.22 11.77 25.19
CA LEU A 542 7.11 11.53 24.25
C LEU A 542 6.39 12.85 24.01
N SER A 543 6.86 13.58 23.02
CA SER A 543 6.31 14.89 22.66
C SER A 543 5.10 14.75 21.73
N ASP A 544 4.25 15.78 21.70
CA ASP A 544 3.12 15.91 20.77
C ASP A 544 2.86 17.38 20.40
N HIS A 545 1.75 17.71 19.72
CA HIS A 545 1.28 19.04 19.24
C HIS A 545 1.51 19.29 17.73
N ALA A 546 2.40 18.56 17.07
CA ALA A 546 2.78 18.93 15.71
C ALA A 546 1.69 18.60 14.68
N HIS A 547 0.62 17.86 15.03
CA HIS A 547 -0.39 17.34 14.11
C HIS A 547 0.20 16.65 12.87
N ALA A 548 1.38 16.07 13.03
CA ALA A 548 2.17 15.48 11.97
C ALA A 548 3.19 14.54 12.60
N VAL A 549 3.32 13.33 12.05
CA VAL A 549 4.35 12.38 12.47
C VAL A 549 5.74 13.01 12.40
N GLN A 550 6.56 12.79 13.43
CA GLN A 550 7.93 13.27 13.56
C GLN A 550 8.85 12.12 14.04
N PRO A 551 10.17 12.22 13.82
CA PRO A 551 11.12 11.11 14.04
C PRO A 551 11.16 10.55 15.46
N TYR A 552 11.49 9.25 15.55
CA TYR A 552 12.14 8.69 16.73
C TYR A 552 13.62 9.05 16.73
N GLU A 553 14.18 9.24 17.92
CA GLU A 553 15.59 9.54 18.11
C GLU A 553 16.11 8.85 19.38
N TRP A 554 17.24 8.16 19.25
CA TRP A 554 18.00 7.67 20.41
C TRP A 554 19.16 8.62 20.68
N ARG A 555 19.18 9.20 21.88
CA ARG A 555 20.28 10.05 22.36
C ARG A 555 21.05 9.37 23.47
N LYS A 556 22.27 9.86 23.68
CA LYS A 556 23.09 9.50 24.83
C LYS A 556 22.97 10.58 25.88
N HIS A 557 22.66 10.17 27.10
CA HIS A 557 22.79 11.06 28.25
C HIS A 557 24.26 11.49 28.41
N PRO A 558 24.55 12.78 28.62
CA PRO A 558 25.91 13.31 28.56
C PRO A 558 26.85 12.78 29.65
N GLU A 559 26.34 12.42 30.82
CA GLU A 559 27.18 12.03 31.97
C GLU A 559 27.46 10.53 32.04
N ASP A 560 26.46 9.69 31.81
CA ASP A 560 26.52 8.24 32.02
C ASP A 560 26.41 7.42 30.72
N ASN A 561 26.22 8.09 29.57
CA ASN A 561 26.10 7.49 28.25
C ASN A 561 24.93 6.46 28.13
N SER A 562 23.94 6.56 29.01
CA SER A 562 22.72 5.78 28.94
C SER A 562 21.87 6.19 27.72
N ASP A 563 21.07 5.26 27.20
CA ASP A 563 20.19 5.51 26.05
C ASP A 563 18.90 6.22 26.49
N VAL A 564 18.58 7.33 25.83
CA VAL A 564 17.37 8.12 26.02
C VAL A 564 16.54 8.06 24.75
N LEU A 565 15.28 7.64 24.86
CA LEU A 565 14.34 7.59 23.74
C LEU A 565 13.60 8.93 23.60
N ILE A 566 13.55 9.47 22.39
CA ILE A 566 12.77 10.66 22.07
C ILE A 566 11.83 10.33 20.92
N LEU A 567 10.53 10.55 21.13
CA LEU A 567 9.52 10.62 20.09
C LEU A 567 9.07 12.08 20.00
N HIS A 568 9.28 12.71 18.84
CA HIS A 568 9.00 14.14 18.68
C HIS A 568 7.52 14.47 18.43
N CYS A 569 6.76 13.58 17.78
CA CYS A 569 5.29 13.65 17.64
C CYS A 569 4.79 12.40 16.90
N PRO A 570 3.81 11.65 17.45
CA PRO A 570 3.18 10.53 16.75
C PRO A 570 2.10 10.96 15.74
N GLY A 571 1.66 12.22 15.75
CA GLY A 571 0.54 12.72 14.95
C GLY A 571 -0.83 12.42 15.57
N ASP A 572 -1.89 12.95 14.97
CA ASP A 572 -3.23 12.94 15.56
C ASP A 572 -3.85 11.54 15.61
N PHE A 573 -4.19 11.05 16.80
CA PHE A 573 -4.70 9.68 16.96
C PHE A 573 -6.20 9.58 16.62
N VAL A 574 -7.02 10.46 17.20
CA VAL A 574 -8.44 10.62 16.85
C VAL A 574 -8.63 12.04 16.38
N ASN A 575 -8.97 12.21 15.09
CA ASN A 575 -9.19 13.52 14.46
C ASN A 575 -9.92 13.36 13.12
N SER A 576 -10.35 14.48 12.53
CA SER A 576 -10.88 14.54 11.16
C SER A 576 -10.02 15.38 10.20
N TYR A 577 -8.79 15.75 10.58
CA TYR A 577 -7.86 16.53 9.78
C TYR A 577 -7.16 15.65 8.74
N THR A 578 -7.46 15.89 7.46
CA THR A 578 -6.83 15.14 6.35
C THR A 578 -5.90 16.00 5.48
N LYS A 579 -5.95 17.34 5.63
CA LYS A 579 -5.04 18.27 4.94
C LYS A 579 -3.65 18.21 5.59
N LYS A 580 -2.61 18.52 4.79
CA LYS A 580 -1.20 18.57 5.24
C LYS A 580 -0.72 17.29 5.95
N ASP A 581 -1.24 16.14 5.51
CA ASP A 581 -0.91 14.82 6.07
C ASP A 581 -1.33 14.62 7.55
N GLY A 582 -2.33 15.36 8.05
CA GLY A 582 -2.91 15.15 9.39
C GLY A 582 -3.61 13.79 9.57
N ASP A 583 -3.91 13.10 8.47
CA ASP A 583 -4.44 11.72 8.48
C ASP A 583 -3.35 10.66 8.68
N ALA A 584 -2.07 11.07 8.81
CA ALA A 584 -0.95 10.20 9.11
C ALA A 584 -0.61 10.27 10.62
N SER A 585 -0.74 9.15 11.32
CA SER A 585 -0.39 9.02 12.74
C SER A 585 0.27 7.69 13.02
N ALA A 586 0.74 7.48 14.24
CA ALA A 586 1.29 6.22 14.70
C ALA A 586 0.93 5.93 16.16
N LEU A 587 0.73 4.66 16.48
CA LEU A 587 0.78 4.16 17.84
C LEU A 587 2.20 3.67 18.12
N SER A 588 2.79 4.18 19.20
CA SER A 588 4.16 3.86 19.61
C SER A 588 4.11 2.96 20.84
N GLU A 589 4.89 1.88 20.88
CA GLU A 589 5.03 1.04 22.08
C GLU A 589 6.50 0.99 22.48
N ILE A 590 6.79 1.43 23.70
CA ILE A 590 8.12 1.53 24.28
C ILE A 590 8.35 0.33 25.18
N TYR A 591 9.49 -0.33 25.02
CA TYR A 591 9.85 -1.53 25.79
C TYR A 591 10.95 -1.22 26.80
N LEU A 592 10.62 -1.41 28.07
CA LEU A 592 11.51 -1.20 29.21
C LEU A 592 12.07 -2.52 29.72
N ASN A 593 13.32 -2.51 30.15
CA ASN A 593 13.89 -3.64 30.86
C ASN A 593 13.21 -3.76 32.25
N PRO A 594 12.63 -4.92 32.60
CA PRO A 594 11.89 -5.10 33.86
C PRO A 594 12.78 -5.01 35.12
N GLU A 595 14.10 -5.16 35.00
CA GLU A 595 15.03 -5.11 36.13
C GLU A 595 15.49 -3.70 36.49
N ASN A 596 15.52 -2.77 35.52
CA ASN A 596 16.13 -1.45 35.71
C ASN A 596 15.35 -0.28 35.09
N GLY A 597 14.19 -0.53 34.47
CA GLY A 597 13.32 0.48 33.88
C GLY A 597 13.86 1.19 32.64
N LYS A 598 15.05 0.84 32.13
CA LYS A 598 15.65 1.55 30.98
C LYS A 598 15.01 1.12 29.66
N PRO A 599 14.71 2.08 28.75
CA PRO A 599 14.18 1.76 27.44
C PRO A 599 15.27 1.12 26.56
N PHE A 600 14.93 0.04 25.86
CA PHE A 600 15.88 -0.64 24.95
C PHE A 600 15.35 -0.78 23.52
N ALA A 601 14.04 -0.66 23.32
CA ALA A 601 13.40 -0.70 22.02
C ALA A 601 12.12 0.14 22.00
N VAL A 602 11.72 0.55 20.79
CA VAL A 602 10.41 1.13 20.50
C VAL A 602 9.85 0.47 19.25
N SER A 603 8.54 0.29 19.20
CA SER A 603 7.83 -0.12 18.00
C SER A 603 6.83 0.94 17.53
N CYS A 604 6.63 0.99 16.21
CA CYS A 604 5.70 1.88 15.54
C CYS A 604 4.63 1.06 14.82
N VAL A 605 3.36 1.38 15.05
CA VAL A 605 2.20 0.91 14.28
C VAL A 605 1.71 2.09 13.44
N PRO A 606 1.97 2.14 12.12
CA PRO A 606 1.45 3.19 11.25
C PRO A 606 -0.08 3.18 11.19
N LEU A 607 -0.68 4.34 11.40
CA LEU A 607 -2.13 4.56 11.40
C LEU A 607 -2.53 5.52 10.29
N TRP A 608 -3.75 5.34 9.80
CA TRP A 608 -4.40 6.23 8.86
C TRP A 608 -5.78 6.62 9.40
N ALA A 609 -6.04 7.93 9.51
CA ALA A 609 -7.34 8.43 9.92
C ALA A 609 -8.35 8.31 8.78
N HIS A 610 -9.43 7.55 8.98
CA HIS A 610 -10.42 7.28 7.93
C HIS A 610 -11.83 7.13 8.48
N SER A 611 -12.82 7.65 7.74
CA SER A 611 -14.25 7.51 8.02
C SER A 611 -14.99 6.90 6.83
N TYR A 612 -16.12 6.23 7.12
CA TYR A 612 -17.09 5.94 6.06
C TYR A 612 -17.90 7.19 5.74
N VAL A 613 -18.54 7.21 4.56
CA VAL A 613 -19.61 8.17 4.27
C VAL A 613 -20.65 8.00 5.39
N ASP A 614 -20.81 9.04 6.20
CA ASP A 614 -21.74 9.11 7.34
C ASP A 614 -21.34 8.33 8.62
N ARG A 615 -20.04 8.06 8.85
CA ARG A 615 -19.54 7.55 10.15
C ARG A 615 -18.36 8.35 10.70
N ASN A 616 -17.97 8.03 11.94
CA ASN A 616 -16.82 8.65 12.59
C ASN A 616 -15.48 8.29 11.94
N TYR A 617 -14.51 9.19 12.13
CA TYR A 617 -13.10 8.95 11.84
C TYR A 617 -12.54 7.96 12.85
N ARG A 618 -11.79 6.99 12.33
CA ARG A 618 -11.22 5.89 13.11
C ARG A 618 -9.71 5.86 12.90
N ALA A 619 -8.99 5.59 13.97
CA ALA A 619 -7.55 5.31 13.92
C ALA A 619 -7.36 3.91 13.30
N LEU A 620 -6.99 3.84 12.02
CA LEU A 620 -6.97 2.58 11.28
C LEU A 620 -5.53 2.10 11.06
N PRO A 621 -5.09 0.98 11.67
CA PRO A 621 -3.77 0.42 11.39
C PRO A 621 -3.63 0.07 9.90
N ILE A 622 -2.59 0.61 9.26
CA ILE A 622 -2.37 0.38 7.83
C ILE A 622 -2.16 -1.12 7.54
N TYR A 623 -1.59 -1.87 8.50
CA TYR A 623 -1.48 -3.33 8.40
C TYR A 623 -2.83 -4.02 8.21
N GLU A 624 -3.85 -3.61 8.98
CA GLU A 624 -5.21 -4.13 8.89
C GLU A 624 -5.87 -3.75 7.57
N VAL A 625 -5.65 -2.51 7.09
CA VAL A 625 -6.15 -2.06 5.78
C VAL A 625 -5.72 -2.97 4.64
N ILE A 626 -4.48 -3.47 4.68
CA ILE A 626 -3.93 -4.33 3.63
C ILE A 626 -4.41 -5.77 3.74
N HIS A 627 -4.53 -6.31 4.96
CA HIS A 627 -4.77 -7.74 5.17
C HIS A 627 -6.22 -8.10 5.47
N ASN A 628 -7.01 -7.18 6.01
CA ASN A 628 -8.41 -7.40 6.32
C ASN A 628 -9.27 -7.16 5.07
N LYS A 629 -9.83 -8.25 4.51
CA LYS A 629 -10.64 -8.20 3.29
C LYS A 629 -11.88 -7.31 3.43
N GLN A 630 -12.49 -7.28 4.61
CA GLN A 630 -13.69 -6.48 4.85
C GLN A 630 -13.35 -4.99 4.82
N ILE A 631 -12.32 -4.55 5.55
CA ILE A 631 -11.83 -3.17 5.45
C ILE A 631 -11.45 -2.86 4.01
N ARG A 632 -10.65 -3.72 3.37
CA ARG A 632 -10.16 -3.50 2.01
C ARG A 632 -11.27 -3.35 0.98
N SER A 633 -12.38 -4.08 1.13
CA SER A 633 -13.57 -3.98 0.25
C SER A 633 -14.33 -2.67 0.38
N THR A 634 -14.13 -1.94 1.48
CA THR A 634 -14.78 -0.65 1.71
C THR A 634 -13.96 0.55 1.23
N LEU A 635 -12.72 0.33 0.78
CA LEU A 635 -11.80 1.39 0.37
C LEU A 635 -11.76 1.55 -1.15
N SER A 636 -11.84 2.79 -1.62
CA SER A 636 -11.61 3.12 -3.02
C SER A 636 -10.13 2.93 -3.41
N THR A 637 -9.82 2.95 -4.70
CA THR A 637 -8.41 2.98 -5.14
C THR A 637 -7.70 4.25 -4.66
N TYR A 638 -8.41 5.39 -4.54
CA TYR A 638 -7.82 6.63 -4.00
C TYR A 638 -7.39 6.44 -2.55
N ASP A 639 -8.26 5.86 -1.73
CA ASP A 639 -7.97 5.52 -0.34
C ASP A 639 -6.77 4.56 -0.26
N TYR A 640 -6.75 3.55 -1.14
CA TYR A 640 -5.65 2.60 -1.20
C TYR A 640 -4.31 3.23 -1.62
N GLU A 641 -4.30 4.15 -2.58
CA GLU A 641 -3.10 4.90 -2.93
C GLU A 641 -2.69 5.85 -1.81
N ARG A 642 -3.66 6.50 -1.15
CA ARG A 642 -3.39 7.34 0.02
C ARG A 642 -2.73 6.53 1.12
N VAL A 643 -3.28 5.38 1.49
CA VAL A 643 -2.72 4.44 2.47
C VAL A 643 -1.27 4.07 2.14
N LYS A 644 -0.92 3.82 0.87
CA LYS A 644 0.48 3.57 0.47
C LYS A 644 1.37 4.78 0.71
N THR A 645 0.94 5.98 0.32
CA THR A 645 1.72 7.21 0.53
C THR A 645 1.84 7.58 2.00
N THR A 646 0.78 7.39 2.80
CA THR A 646 0.76 7.57 4.25
C THR A 646 1.71 6.59 4.91
N HIS A 647 1.71 5.32 4.50
CA HIS A 647 2.67 4.32 4.98
C HIS A 647 4.12 4.76 4.75
N GLN A 648 4.45 5.13 3.51
CA GLN A 648 5.79 5.60 3.13
C GLN A 648 6.20 6.86 3.90
N LEU A 649 5.28 7.81 4.08
CA LEU A 649 5.51 9.04 4.84
C LEU A 649 5.86 8.73 6.30
N ILE A 650 5.05 7.88 6.95
CA ILE A 650 5.24 7.50 8.35
C ILE A 650 6.58 6.78 8.51
N THR A 651 6.86 5.75 7.72
CA THR A 651 8.10 4.98 7.90
C THR A 651 9.33 5.83 7.62
N LYS A 652 9.28 6.68 6.58
CA LYS A 652 10.39 7.58 6.22
C LYS A 652 10.66 8.59 7.32
N THR A 653 9.61 9.16 7.87
CA THR A 653 9.72 10.24 8.87
C THR A 653 10.09 9.70 10.23
N MET A 654 9.38 8.66 10.69
CA MET A 654 9.54 8.12 12.03
C MET A 654 10.75 7.19 12.14
N LEU A 655 10.93 6.29 11.18
CA LEU A 655 11.98 5.25 11.21
C LEU A 655 13.25 5.65 10.45
N GLY A 656 13.17 6.68 9.61
CA GLY A 656 14.24 7.07 8.67
C GLY A 656 14.25 6.26 7.38
N GLU A 657 13.29 5.35 7.16
CA GLU A 657 13.30 4.39 6.05
C GLU A 657 12.00 4.45 5.25
N GLU A 658 12.09 4.65 3.93
CA GLU A 658 10.92 4.69 3.04
C GLU A 658 10.53 3.27 2.61
N LEU A 659 9.54 2.68 3.30
CA LEU A 659 9.12 1.30 3.10
C LEU A 659 7.88 1.21 2.21
N THR A 660 7.87 0.24 1.30
CA THR A 660 6.75 0.00 0.39
C THR A 660 5.73 -0.98 0.98
N ILE A 661 4.51 -0.97 0.46
CA ILE A 661 3.40 -1.78 1.02
C ILE A 661 3.62 -3.29 0.93
N ASP A 662 4.54 -3.77 0.08
CA ASP A 662 4.91 -5.19 0.05
C ASP A 662 5.81 -5.60 1.22
N GLN A 663 6.44 -4.64 1.90
CA GLN A 663 7.26 -4.80 3.11
C GLN A 663 6.45 -4.55 4.39
N ILE A 664 5.12 -4.47 4.26
CA ILE A 664 4.26 -4.07 5.35
C ILE A 664 4.32 -5.06 6.52
N GLN A 665 4.34 -4.53 7.74
CA GLN A 665 4.36 -5.26 8.98
C GLN A 665 3.37 -4.66 9.96
N GLU A 666 2.98 -5.46 10.94
CA GLU A 666 2.07 -5.02 11.98
C GLU A 666 2.74 -3.98 12.91
N LYS A 667 4.00 -4.22 13.28
CA LYS A 667 4.83 -3.34 14.11
C LYS A 667 6.22 -3.20 13.49
N TYR A 668 6.80 -2.01 13.52
CA TYR A 668 8.17 -1.75 13.06
C TYR A 668 9.07 -1.42 14.25
N TYR A 669 10.21 -2.09 14.39
CA TYR A 669 11.04 -1.98 15.59
C TYR A 669 12.30 -1.13 15.37
N LEU A 670 12.65 -0.33 16.37
CA LEU A 670 13.93 0.36 16.52
C LEU A 670 14.53 -0.01 17.88
N PHE A 671 15.79 -0.45 17.89
CA PHE A 671 16.52 -0.78 19.12
C PHE A 671 17.54 0.32 19.43
N ALA A 672 17.74 0.61 20.72
CA ALA A 672 18.80 1.52 21.19
C ALA A 672 20.19 1.00 20.80
N LYS A 673 20.41 -0.31 21.01
CA LYS A 673 21.62 -1.03 20.65
C LYS A 673 21.30 -2.48 20.34
N ARG A 674 21.83 -3.00 19.23
CA ARG A 674 21.71 -4.42 18.86
C ARG A 674 22.87 -5.25 19.39
N ALA A 675 22.63 -6.56 19.52
CA ALA A 675 23.64 -7.54 19.95
C ALA A 675 24.85 -7.62 18.99
N ASP A 676 24.68 -7.24 17.72
CA ASP A 676 25.74 -7.22 16.71
C ASP A 676 26.63 -5.97 16.74
N GLY A 677 26.29 -4.97 17.57
CA GLY A 677 27.06 -3.74 17.77
C GLY A 677 27.14 -2.80 16.56
N ASN A 678 26.60 -3.18 15.41
CA ASN A 678 26.87 -2.53 14.11
C ASN A 678 25.65 -1.89 13.45
N THR A 679 24.46 -2.05 14.01
CA THR A 679 23.23 -1.59 13.35
C THR A 679 22.49 -0.54 14.17
N LYS A 680 22.51 0.70 13.69
CA LYS A 680 21.56 1.75 14.07
C LYS A 680 20.37 1.67 13.10
N GLY A 681 19.15 1.85 13.60
CA GLY A 681 17.96 2.02 12.77
C GLY A 681 16.97 0.86 12.82
N TYR A 682 16.09 0.85 11.83
CA TYR A 682 14.96 -0.06 11.72
C TYR A 682 15.36 -1.54 11.56
N VAL A 683 14.65 -2.41 12.27
CA VAL A 683 14.78 -3.87 12.23
C VAL A 683 13.46 -4.47 11.76
N ARG A 684 13.51 -5.32 10.72
CA ARG A 684 12.32 -6.01 10.22
C ARG A 684 11.98 -7.22 11.10
N ASN A 685 10.70 -7.56 11.15
CA ASN A 685 10.23 -8.80 11.73
C ASN A 685 10.67 -10.03 10.92
N CYS A 686 10.62 -11.18 11.57
CA CYS A 686 10.63 -12.46 10.88
C CYS A 686 9.41 -12.55 9.96
N VAL A 687 9.57 -13.22 8.82
CA VAL A 687 8.47 -13.49 7.90
C VAL A 687 7.52 -14.53 8.49
N LYS A 688 6.26 -14.55 8.05
CA LYS A 688 5.34 -15.63 8.46
C LYS A 688 5.82 -16.97 7.87
N PRO A 689 5.77 -18.07 8.64
CA PRO A 689 6.11 -19.39 8.12
C PRO A 689 5.14 -19.80 7.01
N LEU A 690 5.68 -20.41 5.96
CA LEU A 690 4.89 -20.98 4.88
C LEU A 690 4.07 -22.15 5.43
N SER A 691 2.77 -22.20 5.14
CA SER A 691 1.95 -23.37 5.53
C SER A 691 2.35 -24.61 4.73
N LEU A 692 2.83 -25.64 5.43
CA LEU A 692 3.29 -26.89 4.83
C LEU A 692 2.22 -27.99 4.97
N ASP A 693 1.55 -28.30 3.86
CA ASP A 693 0.60 -29.42 3.78
C ASP A 693 1.32 -30.80 3.81
N PRO A 694 0.60 -31.92 3.99
CA PRO A 694 1.21 -33.25 4.04
C PRO A 694 2.01 -33.63 2.78
N LYS A 695 1.61 -33.17 1.59
CA LYS A 695 2.32 -33.44 0.34
C LYS A 695 3.64 -32.67 0.28
N MET A 696 3.64 -31.42 0.74
CA MET A 696 4.85 -30.60 0.88
C MET A 696 5.81 -31.18 1.92
N ARG A 697 5.30 -31.66 3.06
CA ARG A 697 6.12 -32.28 4.11
C ARG A 697 6.83 -33.55 3.63
N ALA A 698 6.26 -34.29 2.69
CA ALA A 698 6.85 -35.49 2.09
C ALA A 698 7.96 -35.22 1.05
N LYS A 699 8.27 -33.94 0.77
CA LYS A 699 9.27 -33.53 -0.22
C LYS A 699 10.69 -33.74 0.30
N LYS A 700 11.59 -34.17 -0.60
CA LYS A 700 12.98 -34.46 -0.25
C LYS A 700 13.74 -33.24 0.28
N ILE A 701 13.44 -32.04 -0.20
CA ILE A 701 14.05 -30.81 0.34
C ILE A 701 13.74 -30.64 1.83
N ILE A 702 12.50 -30.88 2.25
CA ILE A 702 12.06 -30.80 3.65
C ILE A 702 12.82 -31.83 4.48
N TYR A 703 12.85 -33.09 4.04
CA TYR A 703 13.61 -34.15 4.71
C TYR A 703 15.10 -33.78 4.90
N LEU A 704 15.75 -33.26 3.85
CA LEU A 704 17.16 -32.88 3.91
C LEU A 704 17.42 -31.72 4.88
N ILE A 705 16.52 -30.73 4.92
CA ILE A 705 16.60 -29.61 5.87
C ILE A 705 16.41 -30.14 7.30
N GLN A 706 15.32 -30.87 7.58
CA GLN A 706 15.02 -31.42 8.92
C GLN A 706 16.16 -32.27 9.49
N ASN A 707 16.85 -33.04 8.63
CA ASN A 707 17.96 -33.90 9.03
C ASN A 707 19.32 -33.18 9.02
N SER A 708 19.34 -31.84 9.01
CA SER A 708 20.55 -31.03 9.03
C SER A 708 20.60 -30.13 10.27
N LYS A 709 21.75 -30.06 10.95
CA LYS A 709 21.92 -29.12 12.08
C LYS A 709 22.15 -27.68 11.63
N SER A 710 22.62 -27.48 10.40
CA SER A 710 22.83 -26.17 9.80
C SER A 710 22.68 -26.18 8.29
N VAL A 711 22.12 -25.09 7.76
CA VAL A 711 21.87 -24.88 6.32
C VAL A 711 22.53 -23.57 5.90
N CYS A 712 23.27 -23.60 4.79
CA CYS A 712 23.84 -22.40 4.17
C CYS A 712 23.23 -22.17 2.78
N PHE A 713 22.60 -21.02 2.60
CA PHE A 713 22.11 -20.57 1.29
C PHE A 713 23.23 -19.80 0.57
N ILE A 714 23.60 -20.28 -0.62
CA ILE A 714 24.49 -19.58 -1.55
C ILE A 714 23.64 -19.09 -2.70
N GLY A 715 23.63 -17.80 -2.98
CA GLY A 715 22.80 -17.29 -4.07
C GLY A 715 23.08 -15.87 -4.51
N ASP A 716 22.37 -15.44 -5.55
CA ASP A 716 22.50 -14.10 -6.10
C ASP A 716 21.62 -13.06 -5.37
N SER A 717 21.24 -11.98 -6.05
CA SER A 717 20.40 -10.89 -5.51
C SER A 717 19.01 -11.36 -5.06
N ILE A 718 18.48 -12.45 -5.62
CA ILE A 718 17.19 -13.03 -5.24
C ILE A 718 17.30 -13.73 -3.87
N THR A 719 18.44 -14.36 -3.60
CA THR A 719 18.73 -14.99 -2.30
C THR A 719 19.20 -13.97 -1.28
N GLU A 720 19.84 -12.89 -1.71
CA GLU A 720 20.27 -11.79 -0.83
C GLU A 720 19.09 -10.90 -0.39
N GLY A 721 18.11 -10.67 -1.27
CA GLY A 721 16.96 -9.79 -1.04
C GLY A 721 17.23 -8.31 -1.36
N THR A 722 18.16 -8.01 -2.29
CA THR A 722 18.67 -6.63 -2.48
C THR A 722 17.67 -5.61 -3.00
N LYS A 723 16.54 -6.07 -3.56
CA LYS A 723 15.49 -5.22 -4.11
C LYS A 723 14.24 -5.12 -3.24
N ASN A 724 14.13 -5.95 -2.21
CA ASN A 724 12.95 -6.03 -1.37
C ASN A 724 13.24 -5.75 0.11
N GLY A 725 14.41 -5.20 0.44
CA GLY A 725 14.78 -4.86 1.83
C GLY A 725 15.44 -5.98 2.61
N GLY A 726 15.95 -7.02 1.93
CA GLY A 726 16.65 -8.13 2.56
C GLY A 726 15.79 -9.35 2.87
N TYR A 727 14.60 -9.46 2.27
CA TYR A 727 13.69 -10.60 2.42
C TYR A 727 14.08 -11.71 1.45
N SER A 728 14.73 -12.74 1.97
CA SER A 728 15.22 -13.84 1.14
C SER A 728 14.07 -14.80 0.80
N TRP A 729 14.05 -15.34 -0.43
CA TRP A 729 12.99 -16.24 -0.88
C TRP A 729 12.78 -17.47 0.01
N TYR A 730 13.82 -17.94 0.70
CA TYR A 730 13.80 -19.15 1.52
C TYR A 730 13.34 -18.93 2.96
N GLU A 731 13.22 -17.68 3.42
CA GLU A 731 12.88 -17.39 4.81
C GLU A 731 11.52 -18.00 5.20
N PRO A 732 10.42 -17.87 4.41
CA PRO A 732 9.14 -18.47 4.78
C PRO A 732 9.21 -20.00 4.97
N LEU A 733 10.04 -20.68 4.19
CA LEU A 733 10.32 -22.10 4.37
C LEU A 733 11.08 -22.35 5.67
N MET A 734 12.14 -21.58 5.93
CA MET A 734 13.03 -21.84 7.08
C MET A 734 12.38 -21.55 8.44
N GLU A 735 11.41 -20.65 8.51
CA GLU A 735 10.62 -20.40 9.73
C GLU A 735 9.80 -21.62 10.19
N ASN A 736 9.71 -22.70 9.39
CA ASN A 736 9.10 -23.97 9.81
C ASN A 736 10.06 -24.89 10.59
N PHE A 737 11.34 -24.53 10.76
CA PHE A 737 12.33 -25.41 11.36
C PHE A 737 13.05 -24.77 12.54
N GLU A 738 12.58 -25.09 13.74
CA GLU A 738 13.25 -24.70 14.98
C GLU A 738 14.57 -25.45 15.17
N GLY A 739 15.57 -24.78 15.78
CA GLY A 739 16.87 -25.38 16.13
C GLY A 739 17.86 -25.56 14.97
N ILE A 740 17.47 -25.27 13.72
CA ILE A 740 18.38 -25.32 12.57
C ILE A 740 19.13 -24.00 12.43
N LYS A 741 20.48 -24.05 12.43
CA LYS A 741 21.30 -22.84 12.20
C LYS A 741 21.29 -22.45 10.73
N VAL A 742 20.61 -21.36 10.39
CA VAL A 742 20.59 -20.80 9.03
C VAL A 742 21.76 -19.83 8.82
N LYS A 743 22.46 -19.99 7.70
CA LYS A 743 23.54 -19.10 7.24
C LYS A 743 23.29 -18.69 5.79
N LYS A 744 23.80 -17.53 5.40
CA LYS A 744 23.68 -16.98 4.04
C LYS A 744 25.05 -16.51 3.54
N PHE A 745 25.39 -16.87 2.31
CA PHE A 745 26.44 -16.23 1.51
C PHE A 745 25.84 -15.85 0.16
N ALA A 746 25.23 -14.68 0.08
CA ALA A 746 24.55 -14.23 -1.12
C ALA A 746 25.04 -12.85 -1.56
N ARG A 747 25.17 -12.66 -2.86
CA ARG A 747 25.56 -11.39 -3.47
C ARG A 747 25.00 -11.29 -4.88
N GLY A 748 24.45 -10.15 -5.28
CA GLY A 748 24.01 -9.86 -6.66
C GLY A 748 25.12 -9.92 -7.73
N GLN A 749 25.71 -11.09 -7.94
CA GLN A 749 26.87 -11.39 -8.79
C GLN A 749 26.64 -12.71 -9.52
N ALA A 750 27.49 -13.00 -10.51
CA ALA A 750 27.51 -14.24 -11.28
C ALA A 750 28.49 -15.28 -10.68
N THR A 751 28.49 -16.51 -11.19
CA THR A 751 29.26 -17.63 -10.59
C THR A 751 30.76 -17.40 -10.37
N PRO A 752 31.53 -16.68 -11.22
CA PRO A 752 32.95 -16.41 -10.98
C PRO A 752 33.24 -15.70 -9.65
N TYR A 753 32.35 -14.81 -9.21
CA TYR A 753 32.48 -14.14 -7.90
C TYR A 753 32.48 -15.14 -6.74
N PHE A 754 31.59 -16.14 -6.80
CA PHE A 754 31.49 -17.17 -5.77
C PHE A 754 32.69 -18.12 -5.80
N VAL A 755 33.29 -18.36 -6.97
CA VAL A 755 34.57 -19.09 -7.07
C VAL A 755 35.68 -18.32 -6.36
N LYS A 756 35.81 -17.01 -6.64
CA LYS A 756 36.81 -16.15 -5.99
C LYS A 756 36.65 -16.12 -4.46
N ASN A 757 35.41 -16.22 -3.97
CA ASN A 757 35.10 -16.22 -2.54
C ASN A 757 34.85 -17.61 -1.95
N SER A 758 35.16 -18.68 -2.69
CA SER A 758 34.86 -20.07 -2.29
C SER A 758 35.48 -20.49 -0.96
N GLN A 759 36.62 -19.89 -0.58
CA GLN A 759 37.23 -20.13 0.72
C GLN A 759 36.34 -19.63 1.87
N LYS A 760 35.82 -18.39 1.78
CA LYS A 760 34.90 -17.82 2.78
C LYS A 760 33.63 -18.66 2.90
N ILE A 761 33.10 -19.13 1.77
CA ILE A 761 31.94 -20.03 1.73
C ILE A 761 32.24 -21.36 2.45
N ALA A 762 33.42 -21.94 2.21
CA ALA A 762 33.83 -23.19 2.83
C ALA A 762 34.02 -23.07 4.35
N ASP A 763 34.46 -21.91 4.84
CA ASP A 763 34.68 -21.66 6.27
C ASP A 763 33.36 -21.56 7.08
N ILE A 764 32.19 -21.44 6.43
CA ILE A 764 30.86 -21.51 7.07
C ILE A 764 30.58 -22.91 7.66
N ARG A 765 31.13 -23.98 7.06
CA ARG A 765 31.05 -25.37 7.54
C ARG A 765 29.63 -25.91 7.82
N ALA A 766 28.64 -25.52 6.99
CA ALA A 766 27.27 -25.99 7.13
C ALA A 766 27.11 -27.50 6.81
N ASN A 767 26.05 -28.13 7.32
CA ASN A 767 25.73 -29.53 6.98
C ASN A 767 25.12 -29.66 5.59
N LEU A 768 24.27 -28.71 5.23
CA LEU A 768 23.58 -28.66 3.95
C LEU A 768 23.82 -27.30 3.28
N TYR A 769 24.16 -27.32 2.00
CA TYR A 769 24.29 -26.13 1.16
C TYR A 769 23.20 -26.12 0.09
N ILE A 770 22.45 -25.03 0.01
CA ILE A 770 21.42 -24.81 -1.02
C ILE A 770 21.93 -23.70 -1.94
N ILE A 771 22.14 -24.03 -3.21
CA ILE A 771 22.86 -23.18 -4.17
C ILE A 771 21.89 -22.74 -5.28
N ALA A 772 21.62 -21.43 -5.35
CA ALA A 772 20.73 -20.79 -6.32
C ALA A 772 21.47 -19.63 -7.02
N VAL A 773 22.30 -19.98 -8.01
CA VAL A 773 23.12 -19.05 -8.81
C VAL A 773 23.11 -19.47 -10.28
N GLY A 774 23.49 -18.55 -11.17
CA GLY A 774 23.57 -18.82 -12.61
C GLY A 774 22.70 -17.89 -13.46
N THR A 775 21.69 -17.27 -12.86
CA THR A 775 20.83 -16.33 -13.59
C THR A 775 21.62 -15.12 -14.08
N ASN A 776 22.49 -14.55 -13.25
CA ASN A 776 23.32 -13.42 -13.64
C ASN A 776 24.36 -13.76 -14.72
N ASP A 777 24.81 -15.01 -14.80
CA ASP A 777 25.73 -15.48 -15.85
C ASP A 777 25.07 -15.40 -17.24
N VAL A 778 23.76 -15.68 -17.31
CA VAL A 778 22.95 -15.53 -18.54
C VAL A 778 22.43 -14.11 -18.73
N ARG A 779 22.04 -13.44 -17.65
CA ARG A 779 21.39 -12.12 -17.69
C ARG A 779 22.34 -11.00 -18.08
N TYR A 780 23.59 -11.01 -17.59
CA TYR A 780 24.53 -9.91 -17.81
C TYR A 780 25.48 -10.13 -18.98
N ARG A 781 25.81 -11.40 -19.30
CA ARG A 781 26.70 -11.78 -20.43
C ARG A 781 28.04 -11.04 -20.51
N ASP A 782 28.54 -10.53 -19.38
CA ASP A 782 29.85 -9.88 -19.29
C ASP A 782 30.95 -10.95 -19.19
N PRO A 783 31.83 -11.13 -20.20
CA PRO A 783 32.87 -12.16 -20.20
C PRO A 783 33.87 -12.05 -19.04
N GLN A 784 34.02 -10.88 -18.41
CA GLN A 784 34.91 -10.71 -17.26
C GLN A 784 34.28 -11.15 -15.95
N LYS A 785 32.94 -11.22 -15.90
CA LYS A 785 32.18 -11.43 -14.66
C LYS A 785 31.28 -12.66 -14.69
N CYS A 786 30.96 -13.19 -15.86
CA CYS A 786 29.98 -14.25 -16.06
C CYS A 786 30.66 -15.51 -16.62
N ALA A 787 30.11 -16.68 -16.28
CA ALA A 787 30.31 -17.86 -17.13
C ALA A 787 29.62 -17.61 -18.47
N MET A 788 30.36 -17.77 -19.56
CA MET A 788 29.85 -17.52 -20.91
C MET A 788 29.22 -18.76 -21.52
N THR A 789 29.56 -19.95 -21.00
CA THR A 789 28.99 -21.23 -21.43
C THR A 789 28.43 -22.05 -20.26
N SER A 790 27.50 -22.97 -20.56
CA SER A 790 26.96 -23.90 -19.57
C SER A 790 28.05 -24.80 -18.95
N ASN A 791 29.11 -25.13 -19.70
CA ASN A 791 30.27 -25.88 -19.18
C ASN A 791 31.08 -25.06 -18.16
N GLU A 792 31.42 -23.81 -18.47
CA GLU A 792 32.12 -22.92 -17.53
C GLU A 792 31.32 -22.71 -16.23
N TYR A 793 30.00 -22.58 -16.36
CA TYR A 793 29.09 -22.48 -15.24
C TYR A 793 29.20 -23.71 -14.31
N ILE A 794 29.19 -24.94 -14.88
CA ILE A 794 29.36 -26.17 -14.11
C ILE A 794 30.76 -26.28 -13.49
N ASP A 795 31.81 -25.90 -14.21
CA ASP A 795 33.18 -25.89 -13.69
C ASP A 795 33.32 -24.96 -12.48
N ASN A 796 32.66 -23.80 -12.52
CA ASN A 796 32.62 -22.87 -11.39
C ASN A 796 31.95 -23.49 -10.17
N LEU A 797 30.81 -24.16 -10.34
CA LEU A 797 30.13 -24.87 -9.23
C LEU A 797 31.00 -25.99 -8.65
N GLN A 798 31.70 -26.76 -9.50
CA GLN A 798 32.62 -27.81 -9.04
C GLN A 798 33.76 -27.26 -8.18
N LYS A 799 34.34 -26.12 -8.56
CA LYS A 799 35.39 -25.44 -7.78
C LYS A 799 34.89 -25.05 -6.38
N ILE A 800 33.68 -24.53 -6.28
CA ILE A 800 33.04 -24.17 -5.01
C ILE A 800 32.82 -25.42 -4.14
N ILE A 801 32.23 -26.47 -4.70
CA ILE A 801 31.97 -27.74 -3.98
C ILE A 801 33.27 -28.36 -3.47
N LYS A 802 34.33 -28.36 -4.29
CA LYS A 802 35.64 -28.91 -3.91
C LYS A 802 36.19 -28.21 -2.65
N LYS A 803 36.09 -26.88 -2.59
CA LYS A 803 36.52 -26.10 -1.42
C LYS A 803 35.66 -26.38 -0.18
N ILE A 804 34.33 -26.48 -0.34
CA ILE A 804 33.43 -26.83 0.76
C ILE A 804 33.74 -28.23 1.30
N LYS A 805 33.85 -29.24 0.42
CA LYS A 805 34.14 -30.63 0.82
C LYS A 805 35.51 -30.78 1.48
N ALA A 806 36.49 -29.93 1.13
CA ALA A 806 37.78 -29.90 1.81
C ALA A 806 37.67 -29.48 3.30
N LYS A 807 36.69 -28.64 3.66
CA LYS A 807 36.42 -28.22 5.05
C LYS A 807 35.38 -29.09 5.75
N LYS A 808 34.41 -29.65 5.00
CA LYS A 808 33.31 -30.47 5.50
C LYS A 808 33.01 -31.62 4.54
N LYS A 809 33.71 -32.75 4.73
CA LYS A 809 33.63 -33.92 3.83
C LYS A 809 32.21 -34.44 3.58
N ASN A 810 31.36 -34.43 4.62
CA ASN A 810 29.98 -34.94 4.58
C ASN A 810 28.93 -33.86 4.27
N ALA A 811 29.33 -32.70 3.74
CA ALA A 811 28.38 -31.67 3.33
C ALA A 811 27.47 -32.18 2.19
N LYS A 812 26.17 -31.93 2.32
CA LYS A 812 25.16 -32.23 1.30
C LYS A 812 24.85 -30.98 0.47
N PHE A 813 24.39 -31.18 -0.77
CA PHE A 813 24.14 -30.09 -1.71
C PHE A 813 22.77 -30.23 -2.38
N ILE A 814 22.05 -29.12 -2.45
CA ILE A 814 20.84 -28.93 -3.24
C ILE A 814 21.13 -27.79 -4.22
N PHE A 815 20.77 -27.98 -5.49
CA PHE A 815 20.93 -26.98 -6.54
C PHE A 815 19.55 -26.56 -7.05
N ILE A 816 19.33 -25.25 -7.08
CA ILE A 816 18.15 -24.63 -7.68
C ILE A 816 18.54 -24.18 -9.08
N ALA A 817 17.69 -24.48 -10.07
CA ALA A 817 17.87 -24.01 -11.44
C ALA A 817 18.03 -22.47 -11.48
N PRO A 818 18.84 -21.92 -12.41
CA PRO A 818 18.84 -20.49 -12.68
C PRO A 818 17.41 -19.97 -12.88
N TRP A 819 17.02 -18.98 -12.10
CA TRP A 819 15.71 -18.33 -12.18
C TRP A 819 15.49 -17.68 -13.55
N THR A 820 14.26 -17.79 -14.06
CA THR A 820 13.79 -17.04 -15.22
C THR A 820 13.51 -15.57 -14.88
N THR A 821 13.64 -14.70 -15.88
CA THR A 821 13.17 -13.30 -15.82
C THR A 821 11.83 -13.19 -16.54
N ASP A 822 11.12 -12.07 -16.36
CA ASP A 822 10.01 -11.73 -17.24
C ASP A 822 10.47 -11.41 -18.68
N GLN A 823 9.51 -11.24 -19.59
CA GLN A 823 9.77 -10.97 -21.02
C GLN A 823 10.28 -9.55 -21.33
N TYR A 824 10.29 -8.66 -20.34
CA TYR A 824 10.62 -7.24 -20.50
C TYR A 824 11.89 -6.84 -19.75
N ASP A 825 12.68 -7.79 -19.21
CA ASP A 825 13.88 -7.48 -18.43
C ASP A 825 14.88 -6.61 -19.22
N PRO A 826 14.99 -5.30 -18.90
CA PRO A 826 15.79 -4.36 -19.65
C PRO A 826 17.28 -4.48 -19.31
N THR A 827 17.64 -5.35 -18.36
CA THR A 827 19.00 -5.52 -17.88
C THR A 827 19.77 -6.53 -18.74
N SER A 828 19.08 -7.30 -19.57
CA SER A 828 19.67 -8.30 -20.45
C SER A 828 19.75 -7.78 -21.87
N GLU A 829 20.93 -7.93 -22.48
CA GLU A 829 21.16 -7.61 -23.89
C GLU A 829 20.65 -8.69 -24.85
N LEU A 830 20.41 -9.91 -24.33
CA LEU A 830 19.82 -11.01 -25.09
C LEU A 830 18.34 -10.75 -25.38
N SER A 831 17.87 -11.17 -26.56
CA SER A 831 16.44 -11.26 -26.83
C SER A 831 15.77 -12.24 -25.85
N THR A 832 14.47 -12.10 -25.67
CA THR A 832 13.69 -12.96 -24.76
C THR A 832 13.84 -14.44 -25.12
N GLU A 833 13.76 -14.79 -26.40
CA GLU A 833 13.90 -16.17 -26.88
C GLU A 833 15.31 -16.74 -26.61
N GLU A 834 16.36 -15.99 -26.94
CA GLU A 834 17.74 -16.40 -26.70
C GLU A 834 18.04 -16.57 -25.21
N ARG A 835 17.55 -15.64 -24.38
CA ARG A 835 17.70 -15.69 -22.93
C ARG A 835 17.05 -16.95 -22.35
N PHE A 836 15.80 -17.24 -22.71
CA PHE A 836 15.10 -18.43 -22.21
C PHE A 836 15.78 -19.72 -22.69
N LYS A 837 16.18 -19.78 -23.96
CA LYS A 837 16.93 -20.93 -24.51
C LYS A 837 18.22 -21.17 -23.74
N MET A 838 18.97 -20.11 -23.43
CA MET A 838 20.23 -20.21 -22.69
C MET A 838 20.04 -20.60 -21.22
N LEU A 839 19.03 -20.05 -20.54
CA LEU A 839 18.66 -20.47 -19.18
C LEU A 839 18.28 -21.96 -19.13
N GLN A 840 17.57 -22.47 -20.14
CA GLN A 840 17.26 -23.89 -20.26
C GLN A 840 18.52 -24.73 -20.48
N GLU A 841 19.47 -24.26 -21.30
CA GLU A 841 20.75 -24.93 -21.51
C GLU A 841 21.54 -25.07 -20.19
N TYR A 842 21.66 -23.98 -19.42
CA TYR A 842 22.35 -23.98 -18.12
C TYR A 842 21.62 -24.89 -17.12
N SER A 843 20.29 -24.85 -17.09
CA SER A 843 19.46 -25.72 -16.24
C SER A 843 19.64 -27.20 -16.58
N LYS A 844 19.71 -27.55 -17.87
CA LYS A 844 19.93 -28.93 -18.34
C LYS A 844 21.34 -29.42 -17.99
N ALA A 845 22.35 -28.58 -18.14
CA ALA A 845 23.72 -28.89 -17.73
C ALA A 845 23.80 -29.11 -16.21
N LEU A 846 23.15 -28.25 -15.41
CA LEU A 846 23.07 -28.36 -13.96
C LEU A 846 22.38 -29.65 -13.51
N LYS A 847 21.27 -29.99 -14.14
CA LYS A 847 20.56 -31.24 -13.87
C LYS A 847 21.45 -32.45 -14.14
N SER A 848 22.12 -32.47 -15.29
CA SER A 848 23.02 -33.57 -15.69
C SER A 848 24.18 -33.73 -14.69
N PHE A 849 24.75 -32.61 -14.25
CA PHE A 849 25.76 -32.58 -13.20
C PHE A 849 25.21 -33.14 -11.87
N CYS A 850 24.03 -32.70 -11.43
CA CYS A 850 23.43 -33.18 -10.18
C CYS A 850 23.13 -34.68 -10.21
N ASP A 851 22.58 -35.18 -11.32
CA ASP A 851 22.29 -36.60 -11.52
C ASP A 851 23.56 -37.45 -11.45
N LYS A 852 24.66 -36.99 -12.06
CA LYS A 852 25.97 -37.66 -12.03
C LYS A 852 26.59 -37.72 -10.62
N HIS A 853 26.37 -36.71 -9.80
CA HIS A 853 27.00 -36.55 -8.49
C HIS A 853 26.05 -36.82 -7.29
N GLU A 854 24.86 -37.35 -7.57
CA GLU A 854 23.79 -37.64 -6.59
C GLU A 854 23.39 -36.42 -5.73
N HIS A 855 23.45 -35.22 -6.32
CA HIS A 855 22.92 -34.00 -5.71
C HIS A 855 21.43 -33.84 -6.01
N LEU A 856 20.71 -33.14 -5.14
CA LEU A 856 19.31 -32.82 -5.41
C LEU A 856 19.23 -31.60 -6.33
N TYR A 857 18.67 -31.78 -7.52
CA TYR A 857 18.31 -30.70 -8.43
C TYR A 857 16.83 -30.37 -8.28
N ILE A 858 16.51 -29.07 -8.28
CA ILE A 858 15.14 -28.55 -8.22
C ILE A 858 14.99 -27.44 -9.26
N ASP A 859 13.96 -27.53 -10.09
CA ASP A 859 13.63 -26.50 -11.08
C ASP A 859 12.26 -25.87 -10.76
N PRO A 860 12.22 -24.70 -10.11
CA PRO A 860 10.98 -24.02 -9.75
C PRO A 860 10.37 -23.19 -10.90
N ASN A 861 11.05 -23.09 -12.05
CA ASN A 861 10.70 -22.12 -13.09
C ASN A 861 9.35 -22.41 -13.76
N GLU A 862 8.93 -23.67 -13.85
CA GLU A 862 7.62 -24.03 -14.43
C GLU A 862 6.47 -23.45 -13.59
N THR A 863 6.49 -23.68 -12.27
CA THR A 863 5.47 -23.16 -11.35
C THR A 863 5.42 -21.63 -11.34
N ILE A 864 6.59 -20.98 -11.35
CA ILE A 864 6.67 -19.52 -11.40
C ILE A 864 6.13 -18.99 -12.72
N SER A 865 6.54 -19.57 -13.84
CA SER A 865 6.11 -19.14 -15.18
C SER A 865 4.61 -19.32 -15.38
N GLN A 866 4.02 -20.43 -14.91
CA GLN A 866 2.57 -20.63 -14.96
C GLN A 866 1.81 -19.58 -14.14
N THR A 867 2.36 -19.19 -12.98
CA THR A 867 1.78 -18.13 -12.16
C THR A 867 1.81 -16.77 -12.88
N PHE A 868 2.93 -16.45 -13.54
CA PHE A 868 3.09 -15.20 -14.28
C PHE A 868 2.28 -15.14 -15.58
N LYS A 869 1.99 -16.29 -16.21
CA LYS A 869 1.12 -16.35 -17.41
C LYS A 869 -0.34 -16.08 -17.10
N THR A 870 -0.80 -16.51 -15.93
CA THR A 870 -2.23 -16.45 -15.56
C THR A 870 -2.58 -15.19 -14.77
N ARG A 871 -1.57 -14.44 -14.28
CA ARG A 871 -1.77 -13.30 -13.38
C ARG A 871 -0.67 -12.26 -13.55
N ASN A 872 -0.95 -11.01 -13.17
CA ASN A 872 -0.01 -9.91 -13.30
C ASN A 872 1.27 -10.11 -12.44
N PRO A 873 2.48 -10.23 -13.05
CA PRO A 873 3.71 -10.54 -12.32
C PRO A 873 4.08 -9.53 -11.22
N LYS A 874 3.68 -8.25 -11.34
CA LYS A 874 3.99 -7.23 -10.31
C LYS A 874 3.31 -7.49 -8.97
N LYS A 875 2.38 -8.45 -8.88
CA LYS A 875 1.87 -8.94 -7.59
C LYS A 875 2.95 -9.67 -6.80
N TRP A 876 3.90 -10.32 -7.47
CA TRP A 876 4.97 -11.09 -6.84
C TRP A 876 6.35 -10.46 -7.01
N LEU A 877 6.54 -9.64 -8.04
CA LEU A 877 7.85 -9.08 -8.37
C LEU A 877 7.92 -7.58 -8.09
N VAL A 878 9.07 -7.14 -7.58
CA VAL A 878 9.43 -5.71 -7.46
C VAL A 878 9.86 -5.16 -8.82
N ASP A 879 10.55 -5.99 -9.61
CA ASP A 879 11.01 -5.68 -10.95
C ASP A 879 10.76 -6.88 -11.89
N HIS A 880 11.66 -7.12 -12.84
CA HIS A 880 11.53 -8.18 -13.84
C HIS A 880 11.93 -9.57 -13.33
N ILE A 881 12.46 -9.69 -12.11
CA ILE A 881 12.96 -10.98 -11.58
C ILE A 881 12.91 -11.09 -10.06
N HIS A 882 13.06 -9.99 -9.31
CA HIS A 882 13.19 -10.05 -7.87
C HIS A 882 11.82 -10.17 -7.20
N PRO A 883 11.62 -11.18 -6.34
CA PRO A 883 10.39 -11.29 -5.57
C PRO A 883 10.24 -10.12 -4.60
N ASN A 884 9.02 -9.62 -4.42
CA ASN A 884 8.67 -8.67 -3.38
C ASN A 884 8.67 -9.32 -1.99
N ALA A 885 8.63 -8.50 -0.94
CA ALA A 885 8.85 -8.95 0.44
C ALA A 885 7.69 -9.77 1.04
N SER A 886 6.58 -9.94 0.31
CA SER A 886 5.36 -10.62 0.77
C SER A 886 5.00 -11.83 -0.11
N ASP A 887 4.16 -11.62 -1.13
CA ASP A 887 3.65 -12.70 -1.97
C ASP A 887 4.77 -13.37 -2.78
N GLY A 888 5.77 -12.60 -3.22
CA GLY A 888 6.88 -13.06 -4.06
C GLY A 888 7.75 -14.11 -3.39
N ILE A 889 8.26 -13.81 -2.20
CA ILE A 889 9.10 -14.77 -1.45
C ILE A 889 8.33 -16.06 -1.13
N ASN A 890 7.03 -15.97 -0.86
CA ASN A 890 6.17 -17.12 -0.61
C ASN A 890 5.98 -17.98 -1.87
N LEU A 891 5.73 -17.34 -3.02
CA LEU A 891 5.65 -18.04 -4.31
C LEU A 891 6.95 -18.80 -4.61
N TYR A 892 8.11 -18.15 -4.43
CA TYR A 892 9.40 -18.73 -4.74
C TYR A 892 9.74 -19.88 -3.79
N SER A 893 9.52 -19.71 -2.48
CA SER A 893 9.63 -20.80 -1.49
C SER A 893 8.76 -22.00 -1.88
N LYS A 894 7.47 -21.75 -2.16
CA LYS A 894 6.52 -22.81 -2.52
C LYS A 894 6.92 -23.52 -3.81
N ALA A 895 7.30 -22.77 -4.85
CA ALA A 895 7.74 -23.35 -6.13
C ALA A 895 8.93 -24.29 -5.96
N VAL A 896 9.90 -23.94 -5.09
CA VAL A 896 11.05 -24.80 -4.78
C VAL A 896 10.62 -26.09 -4.06
N ILE A 897 9.66 -26.01 -3.14
CA ILE A 897 9.13 -27.18 -2.43
C ILE A 897 8.36 -28.09 -3.40
N ASP A 898 7.46 -27.51 -4.20
CA ASP A 898 6.59 -28.24 -5.12
C ASP A 898 7.39 -28.96 -6.21
N ALA A 899 8.42 -28.31 -6.75
CA ALA A 899 9.34 -28.89 -7.73
C ALA A 899 10.28 -29.96 -7.15
N SER A 900 10.37 -30.07 -5.81
CA SER A 900 11.17 -31.12 -5.18
C SER A 900 10.51 -32.49 -5.37
N PRO A 901 11.28 -33.58 -5.61
CA PRO A 901 10.73 -34.93 -5.66
C PRO A 901 10.30 -35.40 -4.25
N ASN A 902 9.33 -36.32 -4.19
CA ASN A 902 8.95 -36.98 -2.94
C ASN A 902 10.07 -37.92 -2.45
N GLU A 903 10.25 -38.02 -1.14
CA GLU A 903 11.26 -38.89 -0.52
C GLU A 903 11.06 -40.37 -0.89
N SER A 904 9.80 -40.84 -0.89
CA SER A 904 9.40 -42.23 -1.12
C SER A 904 9.69 -42.75 -2.54
N LEU A 905 9.67 -41.88 -3.56
CA LEU A 905 9.97 -42.26 -4.94
C LEU A 905 11.45 -42.64 -5.15
N ILE A 906 12.37 -42.11 -4.32
CA ILE A 906 13.79 -42.45 -4.39
C ILE A 906 14.08 -43.75 -3.63
N PHE A 907 13.39 -44.02 -2.52
CA PHE A 907 13.47 -45.32 -1.85
C PHE A 907 13.00 -46.43 -2.80
N LEU A 908 11.87 -46.25 -3.49
CA LEU A 908 11.37 -47.18 -4.51
C LEU A 908 12.32 -47.33 -5.72
N ARG A 909 12.97 -46.25 -6.17
CA ARG A 909 13.97 -46.32 -7.25
C ARG A 909 15.28 -46.99 -6.82
N LYS A 910 15.78 -46.73 -5.60
CA LYS A 910 16.96 -47.41 -5.03
C LYS A 910 16.67 -48.88 -4.72
N ALA A 911 15.48 -49.20 -4.23
CA ALA A 911 15.00 -50.56 -4.06
C ALA A 911 14.91 -51.27 -5.43
N LYS A 912 14.30 -50.66 -6.46
CA LYS A 912 14.30 -51.22 -7.83
C LYS A 912 15.70 -51.40 -8.42
N LYS A 913 16.63 -50.48 -8.16
CA LYS A 913 18.02 -50.55 -8.68
C LYS A 913 18.83 -51.64 -7.95
N LYS A 914 18.66 -51.78 -6.63
CA LYS A 914 19.23 -52.90 -5.85
C LYS A 914 18.60 -54.23 -6.24
N LEU A 915 17.28 -54.31 -6.42
CA LEU A 915 16.58 -55.51 -6.86
C LEU A 915 17.06 -55.94 -8.27
N LYS A 916 17.26 -54.99 -9.20
CA LYS A 916 17.85 -55.27 -10.52
C LYS A 916 19.32 -55.70 -10.47
N GLN A 917 20.07 -55.28 -9.45
CA GLN A 917 21.45 -55.75 -9.20
C GLN A 917 21.51 -57.09 -8.44
N TRP A 918 20.40 -57.51 -7.85
CA TRP A 918 20.27 -58.79 -7.16
C TRP A 918 19.69 -59.87 -8.08
N ILE A 919 18.92 -59.45 -9.09
CA ILE A 919 18.37 -60.31 -10.17
C ILE A 919 19.36 -60.52 -11.32
N LYS A 920 20.37 -59.65 -11.46
CA LYS A 920 21.55 -59.88 -12.31
C LYS A 920 22.64 -60.54 -11.49
#